data_AF-F7KSC5-F1
#
_entry.id   AF-F7KSC5-F1
#
_cell.length_a   1.000
_cell.length_b   1.000
_cell.length_c   1.000
_cell.angle_alpha   90.00
_cell.angle_beta   90.00
_cell.angle_gamma   90.00
#
_symmetry.space_group_name_H-M   'P 1'
#
loop_
_entity.id
_entity.type
_entity.pdbx_description
1 polymer ?
#
loop_
_entity_poly.entity_id
_entity_poly.type
_entity_poly.pdbx_seq_one_letter_code
_entity_poly.pdbx_strand_id
1 'polypeptide(L)'
;MRLKNRLIDAGILIAVFIVAVIAFSYFTNKGNNNMTADMGAATYPQVSFSYNGFNLNTLTGYAKEMDIPAMRDTATPVTDQKVDVGIQAYENKVSSVNYIVYTLDGKEELKKEKVKKPGEEFSIDLSAEGLMKEERVLEIVLHMPDEKSVYFYTRLVDATNANMLECLNYISDFHENALGKVEGAGVGAAIEPNEQGDNTTLQHVTIHSDYDHVSWGELEPSVEQGERWSIKEINSNYVSVQLEYRVRCKGEENDTDVYNVKEFFRVRHIPDVAKTYLLDYDRTMDQIFDPTKHVLNEKGVLLGIVPHDIPYMVNKDGSAVSFVVANELWNYNKGTDQISLVFSFSDAENTDVRNLTAQHEVKLLEVDDTGNTTFAVYGYMNRGEHEGEVGVAIYYYDMEKNSVEEKVFISSNQSSGSVSNELGKLVYYSVNRDMLYVMVEGTLYEYNVKKEEEGTLVKGLEDSQYVVSDDGHLVAYQSGGALNEARKIIVKNLSNGKERTVECAEDECIRPLGFVKNDFVYGVAKTADTGKTVSGEMAVPMYKVEIQNSKSKVVKTYQIDGTYVLDAVSEDNMITLSRATKEGGTYTNIAPDYITNNEEKEKSNIYLETYTTELKESQVRLAYNDGVTDKEPKVLKPKQVLFENPTVITFDDVDIGNKYYVYGYGKLKGIYDRAGEAIRNANGCNGVVVASDQSYVWERGNRNLQYIISDKDEILQSIRDRLSQKEAPVDIMKDINDGRSLDLTGCTTEELLYIISQGRPVIAMLDTENAVILIGYNEADVIYIDVASGERISVPYEQMDQMTQGSGSTYVG
;
A
#
# COMPACT_ATOMS: atom_id res chain seq x y z
N MET A 1 52.90 -60.28 27.31
CA MET A 1 51.46 -60.20 27.61
C MET A 1 50.96 -58.78 27.95
N ARG A 2 51.67 -57.99 28.77
CA ARG A 2 51.20 -56.65 29.21
C ARG A 2 51.07 -55.57 28.12
N LEU A 3 51.89 -55.61 27.05
CA LEU A 3 51.84 -54.60 25.99
C LEU A 3 50.67 -54.80 25.02
N LYS A 4 50.31 -56.06 24.74
CA LYS A 4 49.19 -56.42 23.86
C LYS A 4 47.85 -56.03 24.48
N ASN A 5 47.69 -56.25 25.79
CA ASN A 5 46.48 -55.83 26.49
C ASN A 5 46.36 -54.30 26.56
N ARG A 6 47.47 -53.57 26.80
CA ARG A 6 47.46 -52.09 26.78
C ARG A 6 47.12 -51.50 25.41
N LEU A 7 47.53 -52.14 24.32
CA LEU A 7 47.17 -51.72 22.96
C LEU A 7 45.69 -51.99 22.64
N ILE A 8 45.15 -53.10 23.16
CA ILE A 8 43.71 -53.41 23.05
C ILE A 8 42.89 -52.41 23.88
N ASP A 9 43.30 -52.13 25.11
CA ASP A 9 42.64 -51.15 25.99
C ASP A 9 42.67 -49.74 25.39
N ALA A 10 43.80 -49.33 24.79
CA ALA A 10 43.92 -48.06 24.08
C ALA A 10 43.03 -48.00 22.83
N GLY A 11 42.95 -49.10 22.07
CA GLY A 11 42.05 -49.20 20.91
C GLY A 11 40.58 -49.11 21.29
N ILE A 12 40.18 -49.77 22.39
CA ILE A 12 38.81 -49.70 22.92
C ILE A 12 38.50 -48.28 23.41
N LEU A 13 39.42 -47.63 24.12
CA LEU A 13 39.25 -46.25 24.57
C LEU A 13 39.10 -45.26 23.41
N ILE A 14 39.89 -45.41 22.34
CA ILE A 14 39.77 -44.59 21.13
C ILE A 14 38.43 -44.85 20.43
N ALA A 15 38.00 -46.11 20.31
CA ALA A 15 36.71 -46.44 19.71
C ALA A 15 35.54 -45.88 20.54
N VAL A 16 35.59 -45.99 21.86
CA VAL A 16 34.59 -45.42 22.78
C VAL A 16 34.60 -43.89 22.67
N PHE A 17 35.77 -43.25 22.57
CA PHE A 17 35.87 -41.81 22.37
C PHE A 17 35.26 -41.38 21.03
N ILE A 18 35.55 -42.09 19.93
CA ILE A 18 34.98 -41.79 18.61
C ILE A 18 33.46 -41.98 18.62
N VAL A 19 32.96 -43.08 19.20
CA VAL A 19 31.52 -43.33 19.32
C VAL A 19 30.87 -42.29 20.23
N ALA A 20 31.52 -41.89 21.33
CA ALA A 20 31.04 -40.83 22.19
C ALA A 20 31.03 -39.48 21.47
N VAL A 21 32.04 -39.13 20.67
CA VAL A 21 32.06 -37.90 19.87
C VAL A 21 31.00 -37.93 18.78
N ILE A 22 30.79 -39.05 18.09
CA ILE A 22 29.73 -39.20 17.09
C ILE A 22 28.35 -39.15 17.75
N ALA A 23 28.15 -39.82 18.89
CA ALA A 23 26.90 -39.76 19.63
C ALA A 23 26.66 -38.37 20.21
N PHE A 24 27.68 -37.73 20.80
CA PHE A 24 27.59 -36.37 21.32
C PHE A 24 27.30 -35.41 20.18
N SER A 25 28.02 -35.48 19.05
CA SER A 25 27.74 -34.68 17.85
C SER A 25 26.36 -34.97 17.26
N TYR A 26 25.89 -36.21 17.25
CA TYR A 26 24.54 -36.55 16.78
C TYR A 26 23.45 -36.09 17.76
N PHE A 27 23.70 -36.07 19.07
CA PHE A 27 22.78 -35.57 20.09
C PHE A 27 22.83 -34.05 20.28
N THR A 28 23.98 -33.39 20.03
CA THR A 28 24.13 -31.92 20.08
C THR A 28 23.77 -31.26 18.74
N ASN A 29 24.03 -31.90 17.59
CA ASN A 29 23.59 -31.37 16.28
C ASN A 29 22.11 -31.65 15.97
N LYS A 30 21.40 -32.48 16.75
CA LYS A 30 19.94 -32.67 16.58
C LYS A 30 19.08 -31.62 17.30
N GLY A 31 19.67 -30.52 17.72
CA GLY A 31 18.93 -29.43 18.37
C GLY A 31 19.78 -28.19 18.51
N ASN A 32 20.23 -27.63 17.38
CA ASN A 32 20.96 -26.36 17.38
C ASN A 32 20.00 -25.15 17.50
N ASN A 33 18.97 -25.25 18.35
CA ASN A 33 17.87 -24.26 18.47
C ASN A 33 18.21 -23.06 19.36
N ASN A 34 19.45 -22.91 19.83
CA ASN A 34 19.83 -21.89 20.82
C ASN A 34 21.00 -21.00 20.38
N MET A 35 21.40 -21.04 19.10
CA MET A 35 22.36 -20.08 18.56
C MET A 35 21.58 -18.90 18.00
N THR A 36 21.97 -17.67 18.34
CA THR A 36 21.30 -16.45 17.87
C THR A 36 22.31 -15.39 17.46
N ALA A 37 22.02 -14.59 16.44
CA ALA A 37 22.87 -13.49 15.97
C ALA A 37 22.08 -12.20 15.73
N ASP A 38 22.82 -11.11 15.58
CA ASP A 38 22.26 -9.86 15.11
C ASP A 38 22.05 -9.95 13.59
N MET A 39 21.04 -9.25 13.08
CA MET A 39 20.74 -9.21 11.64
C MET A 39 21.95 -8.68 10.85
N GLY A 40 22.29 -9.32 9.72
CA GLY A 40 23.42 -8.87 8.88
C GLY A 40 23.22 -7.43 8.37
N ALA A 41 24.30 -6.65 8.25
CA ALA A 41 24.24 -5.27 7.73
C ALA A 41 23.88 -5.24 6.23
N ALA A 42 23.35 -4.13 5.74
CA ALA A 42 23.12 -3.92 4.31
C ALA A 42 24.46 -3.98 3.54
N THR A 43 24.46 -4.70 2.43
CA THR A 43 25.62 -4.96 1.59
C THR A 43 25.46 -4.42 0.18
N TYR A 44 24.25 -4.19 -0.32
CA TYR A 44 24.02 -3.87 -1.73
C TYR A 44 24.47 -2.44 -2.12
N PRO A 45 24.90 -2.25 -3.38
CA PRO A 45 25.17 -0.91 -3.92
C PRO A 45 23.88 -0.10 -4.12
N GLN A 46 24.02 1.21 -4.28
CA GLN A 46 22.93 2.10 -4.69
C GLN A 46 23.25 2.77 -6.04
N VAL A 47 22.20 3.13 -6.77
CA VAL A 47 22.29 3.88 -8.03
C VAL A 47 21.51 5.18 -7.87
N SER A 48 22.06 6.30 -8.29
CA SER A 48 21.39 7.61 -8.28
C SER A 48 21.51 8.28 -9.64
N PHE A 49 20.76 9.36 -9.83
CA PHE A 49 20.79 10.15 -11.06
C PHE A 49 21.10 11.61 -10.76
N SER A 50 21.79 12.28 -11.66
CA SER A 50 22.17 13.68 -11.48
C SER A 50 21.42 14.59 -12.45
N TYR A 51 20.90 15.71 -11.94
CA TYR A 51 20.21 16.72 -12.75
C TYR A 51 20.53 18.13 -12.25
N ASN A 52 21.26 18.93 -13.05
CA ASN A 52 21.58 20.33 -12.72
C ASN A 52 22.11 20.57 -11.29
N GLY A 53 22.92 19.64 -10.77
CA GLY A 53 23.50 19.73 -9.43
C GLY A 53 22.68 19.02 -8.33
N PHE A 54 21.45 18.62 -8.60
CA PHE A 54 20.66 17.77 -7.71
C PHE A 54 21.05 16.29 -7.89
N ASN A 55 21.18 15.57 -6.77
CA ASN A 55 21.20 14.12 -6.74
C ASN A 55 19.75 13.63 -6.55
N LEU A 56 19.23 12.92 -7.52
CA LEU A 56 17.85 12.49 -7.61
C LEU A 56 17.76 10.96 -7.66
N ASN A 57 16.62 10.43 -7.22
CA ASN A 57 16.21 9.04 -7.40
C ASN A 57 17.32 8.07 -6.98
N THR A 58 17.75 8.13 -5.71
CA THR A 58 18.64 7.11 -5.14
C THR A 58 17.86 5.80 -5.00
N LEU A 59 18.11 4.87 -5.92
CA LEU A 59 17.44 3.59 -6.05
C LEU A 59 18.07 2.54 -5.12
N THR A 60 17.21 1.68 -4.57
CA THR A 60 17.59 0.46 -3.89
C THR A 60 17.79 -0.70 -4.87
N GLY A 61 18.69 -1.61 -4.52
CA GLY A 61 19.04 -2.75 -5.36
C GLY A 61 18.16 -3.96 -5.07
N TYR A 62 17.67 -4.62 -6.11
CA TYR A 62 16.90 -5.86 -6.02
C TYR A 62 17.81 -7.08 -6.22
N ALA A 63 17.57 -8.13 -5.44
CA ALA A 63 18.32 -9.39 -5.51
C ALA A 63 17.90 -10.27 -6.69
N LYS A 64 16.69 -10.06 -7.21
CA LYS A 64 16.06 -10.81 -8.30
C LYS A 64 15.47 -9.84 -9.32
N GLU A 65 15.22 -10.34 -10.53
CA GLU A 65 14.49 -9.60 -11.56
C GLU A 65 13.05 -9.35 -11.10
N MET A 66 12.60 -8.12 -11.26
CA MET A 66 11.25 -7.68 -10.90
C MET A 66 10.35 -7.64 -12.13
N ASP A 67 9.04 -7.75 -11.91
CA ASP A 67 8.06 -7.53 -12.95
C ASP A 67 8.04 -6.05 -13.36
N ILE A 68 8.41 -5.76 -14.61
CA ILE A 68 8.68 -4.39 -15.08
C ILE A 68 7.48 -3.45 -14.87
N PRO A 69 6.23 -3.81 -15.23
CA PRO A 69 5.07 -2.96 -14.99
C PRO A 69 4.81 -2.70 -13.51
N ALA A 70 5.29 -3.53 -12.59
CA ALA A 70 5.16 -3.26 -11.16
C ALA A 70 6.13 -2.16 -10.69
N MET A 71 7.25 -1.94 -11.40
CA MET A 71 8.36 -1.09 -10.96
C MET A 71 8.22 0.39 -11.37
N ARG A 72 7.14 1.06 -10.91
CA ARG A 72 6.82 2.45 -11.27
C ARG A 72 7.59 3.54 -10.49
N ASP A 73 8.01 3.25 -9.26
CA ASP A 73 8.23 4.19 -8.14
C ASP A 73 8.83 5.59 -8.46
N THR A 74 9.84 5.71 -9.31
CA THR A 74 10.51 6.99 -9.62
C THR A 74 10.49 7.34 -11.11
N ALA A 75 10.48 8.63 -11.42
CA ALA A 75 10.61 9.19 -12.77
C ALA A 75 11.93 9.95 -12.91
N THR A 76 12.87 9.43 -13.70
CA THR A 76 14.15 10.08 -13.97
C THR A 76 14.01 11.04 -15.16
N PRO A 77 14.32 12.34 -14.99
CA PRO A 77 14.23 13.32 -16.07
C PRO A 77 15.31 13.09 -17.12
N VAL A 78 14.90 13.08 -18.39
CA VAL A 78 15.78 13.03 -19.54
C VAL A 78 15.89 14.43 -20.15
N THR A 79 17.12 14.93 -20.28
CA THR A 79 17.43 16.19 -20.98
C THR A 79 18.59 15.97 -21.93
N ASP A 80 18.56 16.65 -23.07
CA ASP A 80 19.55 16.48 -24.15
C ASP A 80 19.74 15.00 -24.57
N GLN A 81 18.67 14.21 -24.47
CA GLN A 81 18.64 12.78 -24.76
C GLN A 81 19.70 11.97 -23.98
N LYS A 82 20.00 12.38 -22.74
CA LYS A 82 20.94 11.70 -21.86
C LYS A 82 20.46 11.70 -20.42
N VAL A 83 21.03 10.78 -19.66
CA VAL A 83 20.88 10.68 -18.21
C VAL A 83 22.23 10.35 -17.60
N ASP A 84 22.63 11.07 -16.56
CA ASP A 84 23.86 10.80 -15.81
C ASP A 84 23.55 9.92 -14.59
N VAL A 85 24.34 8.87 -14.42
CA VAL A 85 24.14 7.82 -13.43
C VAL A 85 25.33 7.79 -12.47
N GLY A 86 25.05 7.83 -11.17
CA GLY A 86 26.00 7.60 -10.09
C GLY A 86 25.86 6.19 -9.49
N ILE A 87 26.97 5.56 -9.15
CA ILE A 87 27.04 4.25 -8.50
C ILE A 87 27.76 4.40 -7.17
N GLN A 88 27.05 4.15 -6.07
CA GLN A 88 27.64 4.00 -4.75
C GLN A 88 27.84 2.52 -4.43
N ALA A 89 29.06 2.02 -4.68
CA ALA A 89 29.35 0.59 -4.58
C ALA A 89 29.54 0.07 -3.14
N TYR A 90 29.83 0.95 -2.19
CA TYR A 90 30.23 0.58 -0.82
C TYR A 90 31.41 -0.40 -0.82
N GLU A 91 31.26 -1.57 -0.19
CA GLU A 91 32.28 -2.62 -0.16
C GLU A 91 32.31 -3.50 -1.42
N ASN A 92 31.34 -3.32 -2.33
CA ASN A 92 31.26 -4.10 -3.57
C ASN A 92 32.25 -3.65 -4.62
N LYS A 93 32.51 -4.55 -5.57
CA LYS A 93 33.29 -4.24 -6.77
C LYS A 93 32.44 -4.47 -8.01
N VAL A 94 31.99 -3.41 -8.68
CA VAL A 94 31.21 -3.52 -9.91
C VAL A 94 32.11 -3.86 -11.10
N SER A 95 31.84 -4.97 -11.78
CA SER A 95 32.61 -5.44 -12.95
C SER A 95 32.10 -4.85 -14.27
N SER A 96 30.77 -4.76 -14.41
CA SER A 96 30.10 -4.13 -15.56
C SER A 96 28.67 -3.73 -15.20
N VAL A 97 28.12 -2.80 -15.97
CA VAL A 97 26.70 -2.44 -15.96
C VAL A 97 26.07 -2.91 -17.27
N ASN A 98 24.87 -3.48 -17.23
CA ASN A 98 23.96 -3.46 -18.37
C ASN A 98 22.87 -2.42 -18.10
N TYR A 99 22.51 -1.62 -19.09
CA TYR A 99 21.30 -0.81 -19.03
C TYR A 99 20.37 -1.18 -20.18
N ILE A 100 19.09 -1.30 -19.87
CA ILE A 100 18.06 -1.78 -20.80
C ILE A 100 16.86 -0.82 -20.72
N VAL A 101 16.37 -0.38 -21.88
CA VAL A 101 15.20 0.51 -21.99
C VAL A 101 14.04 -0.28 -22.58
N TYR A 102 12.91 -0.29 -21.89
CA TYR A 102 11.70 -1.00 -22.29
C TYR A 102 10.54 -0.04 -22.58
N THR A 103 9.52 -0.53 -23.27
CA THR A 103 8.16 0.04 -23.21
C THR A 103 7.63 0.03 -21.77
N LEU A 104 6.65 0.88 -21.46
CA LEU A 104 6.07 0.97 -20.11
C LEU A 104 5.47 -0.35 -19.61
N ASP A 105 4.89 -1.14 -20.52
CA ASP A 105 4.33 -2.46 -20.21
C ASP A 105 5.40 -3.57 -20.13
N GLY A 106 6.69 -3.22 -20.25
CA GLY A 106 7.82 -4.15 -20.19
C GLY A 106 7.92 -5.15 -21.35
N LYS A 107 7.02 -5.11 -22.34
CA LYS A 107 6.95 -6.16 -23.38
C LYS A 107 8.03 -6.04 -24.46
N GLU A 108 8.48 -4.83 -24.78
CA GLU A 108 9.46 -4.60 -25.84
C GLU A 108 10.76 -3.99 -25.29
N GLU A 109 11.88 -4.68 -25.54
CA GLU A 109 13.23 -4.15 -25.33
C GLU A 109 13.58 -3.19 -26.48
N LEU A 110 13.69 -1.89 -26.20
CA LEU A 110 13.97 -0.85 -27.20
C LEU A 110 15.46 -0.55 -27.35
N LYS A 111 16.23 -0.71 -26.26
CA LYS A 111 17.68 -0.51 -26.25
C LYS A 111 18.34 -1.35 -25.16
N LYS A 112 19.52 -1.89 -25.45
CA LYS A 112 20.37 -2.57 -24.47
C LYS A 112 21.84 -2.34 -24.76
N GLU A 113 22.58 -1.90 -23.75
CA GLU A 113 24.04 -1.78 -23.85
C GLU A 113 24.75 -2.23 -22.57
N LYS A 114 26.05 -2.49 -22.73
CA LYS A 114 26.94 -2.94 -21.66
C LYS A 114 28.11 -2.01 -21.48
N VAL A 115 28.27 -1.45 -20.28
CA VAL A 115 29.41 -0.63 -19.87
C VAL A 115 30.37 -1.48 -19.04
N LYS A 116 31.59 -1.70 -19.54
CA LYS A 116 32.62 -2.44 -18.81
C LYS A 116 33.38 -1.48 -17.90
N LYS A 117 33.55 -1.84 -16.62
CA LYS A 117 34.24 -1.01 -15.61
C LYS A 117 33.68 0.43 -15.59
N PRO A 118 32.41 0.60 -15.22
CA PRO A 118 31.70 1.88 -15.31
C PRO A 118 32.34 3.01 -14.49
N GLY A 119 33.12 2.68 -13.45
CA GLY A 119 33.57 3.68 -12.47
C GLY A 119 32.43 4.02 -11.50
N GLU A 120 32.52 5.18 -10.87
CA GLU A 120 31.49 5.71 -9.95
C GLU A 120 30.40 6.49 -10.69
N GLU A 121 30.69 6.98 -11.90
CA GLU A 121 29.75 7.77 -12.70
C GLU A 121 29.86 7.40 -14.19
N PHE A 122 28.72 7.36 -14.89
CA PHE A 122 28.67 7.23 -16.34
C PHE A 122 27.37 7.83 -16.90
N SER A 123 27.32 8.10 -18.20
CA SER A 123 26.11 8.61 -18.86
C SER A 123 25.46 7.55 -19.74
N ILE A 124 24.13 7.50 -19.72
CA ILE A 124 23.31 6.72 -20.64
C ILE A 124 22.93 7.60 -21.83
N ASP A 125 23.17 7.11 -23.04
CA ASP A 125 22.77 7.76 -24.29
C ASP A 125 21.38 7.29 -24.73
N LEU A 126 20.45 8.22 -24.89
CA LEU A 126 19.06 7.99 -25.29
C LEU A 126 18.73 8.64 -26.64
N SER A 127 19.75 8.99 -27.44
CA SER A 127 19.59 9.74 -28.70
C SER A 127 19.03 8.94 -29.89
N ALA A 128 18.65 7.68 -29.69
CA ALA A 128 18.04 6.87 -30.74
C ALA A 128 16.68 7.46 -31.18
N GLU A 129 16.46 7.55 -32.50
CA GLU A 129 15.26 8.18 -33.04
C GLU A 129 13.99 7.50 -32.51
N GLY A 130 13.11 8.30 -31.90
CA GLY A 130 11.83 7.84 -31.39
C GLY A 130 11.85 7.17 -30.01
N LEU A 131 13.03 6.93 -29.41
CA LEU A 131 13.15 6.24 -28.12
C LEU A 131 12.38 6.97 -27.01
N MET A 132 12.54 8.29 -26.93
CA MET A 132 11.93 9.16 -25.91
C MET A 132 10.66 9.88 -26.39
N LYS A 133 9.93 9.35 -27.38
CA LYS A 133 8.63 9.92 -27.80
C LYS A 133 7.52 9.74 -26.76
N GLU A 134 7.70 8.77 -25.89
CA GLU A 134 6.79 8.40 -24.82
C GLU A 134 7.67 8.01 -23.63
N GLU A 135 7.04 7.89 -22.47
CA GLU A 135 7.67 7.39 -21.26
C GLU A 135 8.15 5.94 -21.43
N ARG A 136 9.26 5.60 -20.76
CA ARG A 136 9.94 4.29 -20.84
C ARG A 136 10.33 3.78 -19.46
N VAL A 137 10.62 2.49 -19.34
CA VAL A 137 11.28 1.94 -18.14
C VAL A 137 12.76 1.73 -18.43
N LEU A 138 13.61 2.12 -17.48
CA LEU A 138 15.03 1.83 -17.47
C LEU A 138 15.32 0.78 -16.40
N GLU A 139 15.90 -0.34 -16.83
CA GLU A 139 16.51 -1.33 -15.96
C GLU A 139 18.03 -1.15 -16.00
N ILE A 140 18.66 -1.10 -14.82
CA ILE A 140 20.12 -1.11 -14.65
C ILE A 140 20.50 -2.38 -13.90
N VAL A 141 21.41 -3.17 -14.46
CA VAL A 141 21.92 -4.39 -13.84
C VAL A 141 23.41 -4.23 -13.55
N LEU A 142 23.75 -4.19 -12.26
CA LEU A 142 25.14 -4.18 -11.80
C LEU A 142 25.65 -5.61 -11.65
N HIS A 143 26.72 -5.96 -12.36
CA HIS A 143 27.33 -7.28 -12.33
C HIS A 143 28.56 -7.28 -11.42
N MET A 144 28.58 -8.17 -10.43
CA MET A 144 29.71 -8.39 -9.53
C MET A 144 30.65 -9.49 -10.08
N PRO A 145 31.92 -9.55 -9.63
CA PRO A 145 32.91 -10.55 -10.08
C PRO A 145 32.54 -12.01 -9.82
N ASP A 146 31.66 -12.27 -8.85
CA ASP A 146 31.21 -13.60 -8.41
C ASP A 146 29.91 -14.04 -9.09
N GLU A 147 29.58 -13.47 -10.25
CA GLU A 147 28.35 -13.72 -11.03
C GLU A 147 27.05 -13.31 -10.32
N LYS A 148 27.13 -12.61 -9.18
CA LYS A 148 25.96 -11.96 -8.58
C LYS A 148 25.58 -10.71 -9.36
N SER A 149 24.28 -10.47 -9.49
CA SER A 149 23.71 -9.28 -10.10
C SER A 149 22.79 -8.57 -9.12
N VAL A 150 22.75 -7.23 -9.23
CA VAL A 150 21.80 -6.39 -8.50
C VAL A 150 21.07 -5.52 -9.51
N TYR A 151 19.75 -5.51 -9.41
CA TYR A 151 18.83 -4.91 -10.38
C TYR A 151 18.26 -3.60 -9.84
N PHE A 152 18.03 -2.62 -10.71
CA PHE A 152 17.50 -1.30 -10.37
C PHE A 152 16.54 -0.84 -11.45
N TYR A 153 15.47 -0.16 -11.07
CA TYR A 153 14.38 0.23 -11.98
C TYR A 153 13.98 1.69 -11.76
N THR A 154 13.73 2.41 -12.85
CA THR A 154 13.13 3.77 -12.83
C THR A 154 12.43 4.01 -14.16
N ARG A 155 11.53 4.99 -14.21
CA ARG A 155 10.94 5.47 -15.46
C ARG A 155 11.83 6.55 -16.08
N LEU A 156 11.85 6.64 -17.39
CA LEU A 156 12.50 7.72 -18.15
C LEU A 156 11.41 8.60 -18.74
N VAL A 157 11.46 9.89 -18.39
CA VAL A 157 10.50 10.89 -18.88
C VAL A 157 11.24 12.03 -19.56
N ASP A 158 10.80 12.42 -20.76
CA ASP A 158 11.30 13.63 -21.41
C ASP A 158 10.93 14.88 -20.59
N ALA A 159 11.94 15.53 -20.03
CA ALA A 159 11.76 16.68 -19.14
C ALA A 159 12.00 18.03 -19.86
N THR A 160 12.16 18.04 -21.20
CA THR A 160 12.52 19.24 -21.98
C THR A 160 11.58 20.43 -21.74
N ASN A 161 10.28 20.17 -21.53
CA ASN A 161 9.26 21.21 -21.32
C ASN A 161 8.66 21.18 -19.90
N ALA A 162 9.29 20.48 -18.96
CA ALA A 162 8.77 20.31 -17.60
C ALA A 162 9.12 21.45 -16.64
N ASN A 163 10.04 22.35 -17.02
CA ASN A 163 10.58 23.41 -16.15
C ASN A 163 11.08 22.84 -14.82
N MET A 164 11.80 21.72 -14.93
CA MET A 164 12.17 20.87 -13.81
C MET A 164 13.08 21.61 -12.82
N LEU A 165 14.05 22.39 -13.33
CA LEU A 165 14.99 23.12 -12.50
C LEU A 165 14.29 24.20 -11.65
N GLU A 166 13.35 24.94 -12.23
CA GLU A 166 12.56 25.95 -11.53
C GLU A 166 11.70 25.32 -10.43
N CYS A 167 11.13 24.14 -10.70
CA CYS A 167 10.37 23.39 -9.70
C CYS A 167 11.27 22.88 -8.56
N LEU A 168 12.44 22.30 -8.85
CA LEU A 168 13.37 21.81 -7.82
C LEU A 168 13.90 22.93 -6.93
N ASN A 169 14.30 24.05 -7.52
CA ASN A 169 14.78 25.21 -6.75
C ASN A 169 13.68 25.75 -5.83
N TYR A 170 12.43 25.84 -6.32
CA TYR A 170 11.30 26.26 -5.50
C TYR A 170 11.06 25.32 -4.31
N ILE A 171 11.15 24.01 -4.52
CA ILE A 171 10.99 23.02 -3.44
C ILE A 171 12.12 23.18 -2.42
N SER A 172 13.37 23.31 -2.87
CA SER A 172 14.53 23.51 -1.99
C SER A 172 14.35 24.76 -1.14
N ASP A 173 13.97 25.89 -1.76
CA ASP A 173 13.73 27.15 -1.08
C ASP A 173 12.58 27.03 -0.07
N PHE A 174 11.46 26.40 -0.45
CA PHE A 174 10.33 26.21 0.48
C PHE A 174 10.76 25.36 1.69
N HIS A 175 11.41 24.22 1.43
CA HIS A 175 11.84 23.27 2.44
C HIS A 175 12.81 23.92 3.46
N GLU A 176 13.87 24.57 2.98
CA GLU A 176 14.86 25.24 3.85
C GLU A 176 14.23 26.37 4.67
N ASN A 177 13.34 27.16 4.07
CA ASN A 177 12.69 28.27 4.76
C ASN A 177 11.61 27.80 5.77
N ALA A 178 10.96 26.67 5.51
CA ALA A 178 10.03 26.04 6.45
C ALA A 178 10.79 25.48 7.66
N LEU A 179 11.88 24.74 7.45
CA LEU A 179 12.77 24.26 8.52
C LEU A 179 13.32 25.40 9.38
N GLY A 180 13.75 26.49 8.74
CA GLY A 180 14.31 27.65 9.42
C GLY A 180 13.29 28.62 10.02
N LYS A 181 11.98 28.38 9.86
CA LYS A 181 10.89 29.29 10.24
C LYS A 181 11.17 30.74 9.80
N VAL A 182 11.64 30.91 8.56
CA VAL A 182 12.11 32.20 8.05
C VAL A 182 10.92 33.10 7.66
N GLU A 183 10.67 34.15 8.45
CA GLU A 183 9.58 35.08 8.19
C GLU A 183 9.73 35.79 6.83
N GLY A 184 8.63 35.88 6.08
CA GLY A 184 8.59 36.61 4.81
C GLY A 184 9.29 35.91 3.63
N ALA A 185 9.78 34.67 3.80
CA ALA A 185 10.48 33.91 2.77
C ALA A 185 9.56 33.23 1.73
N GLY A 186 8.25 33.47 1.80
CA GLY A 186 7.28 32.99 0.80
C GLY A 186 6.48 31.74 1.18
N VAL A 187 6.91 30.97 2.20
CA VAL A 187 6.19 29.78 2.69
C VAL A 187 4.73 30.11 3.05
N GLY A 188 4.52 31.12 3.90
CA GLY A 188 3.16 31.54 4.29
C GLY A 188 2.29 32.09 3.15
N ALA A 189 2.91 32.53 2.03
CA ALA A 189 2.18 32.98 0.85
C ALA A 189 1.90 31.85 -0.16
N ALA A 190 2.53 30.68 0.02
CA ALA A 190 2.38 29.51 -0.83
C ALA A 190 1.34 28.51 -0.31
N ILE A 191 1.08 28.51 0.99
CA ILE A 191 0.09 27.63 1.64
C ILE A 191 -1.33 28.19 1.54
N GLU A 192 -2.32 27.32 1.73
CA GLU A 192 -3.75 27.63 1.59
C GLU A 192 -4.54 27.24 2.87
N PRO A 193 -4.28 27.86 4.04
CA PRO A 193 -4.86 27.41 5.30
C PRO A 193 -6.38 27.52 5.30
N ASN A 194 -7.07 26.43 5.68
CA ASN A 194 -8.53 26.36 5.74
C ASN A 194 -9.00 25.31 6.77
N GLU A 195 -10.31 25.05 6.83
CA GLU A 195 -10.91 24.10 7.80
C GLU A 195 -10.54 22.63 7.55
N GLN A 196 -9.92 22.29 6.43
CA GLN A 196 -9.44 20.93 6.11
C GLN A 196 -8.09 20.62 6.76
N GLY A 197 -7.31 21.62 7.15
CA GLY A 197 -6.03 21.43 7.83
C GLY A 197 -6.23 21.06 9.31
N ASP A 198 -5.56 20.00 9.76
CA ASP A 198 -5.44 19.69 11.18
C ASP A 198 -4.28 20.50 11.78
N ASN A 199 -4.62 21.52 12.57
CA ASN A 199 -3.67 22.37 13.30
C ASN A 199 -3.68 22.03 14.79
N THR A 200 -3.79 20.74 15.12
CA THR A 200 -3.65 20.21 16.48
C THR A 200 -2.49 19.23 16.63
N THR A 201 -1.82 18.92 15.53
CA THR A 201 -0.72 17.96 15.48
C THR A 201 0.34 18.39 14.47
N LEU A 202 1.59 18.09 14.80
CA LEU A 202 2.72 18.19 13.87
C LEU A 202 2.98 16.88 13.11
N GLN A 203 2.25 15.80 13.42
CA GLN A 203 2.45 14.48 12.82
C GLN A 203 2.12 14.46 11.33
N HIS A 204 1.03 15.12 10.93
CA HIS A 204 0.60 15.24 9.54
C HIS A 204 0.24 16.70 9.26
N VAL A 205 0.95 17.29 8.31
CA VAL A 205 0.83 18.71 7.95
C VAL A 205 0.62 18.81 6.45
N THR A 206 -0.35 19.59 6.01
CA THR A 206 -0.70 19.71 4.59
C THR A 206 -0.57 21.15 4.11
N ILE A 207 -0.80 21.39 2.82
CA ILE A 207 -0.95 22.76 2.28
C ILE A 207 -2.06 23.57 2.98
N HIS A 208 -3.02 22.91 3.62
CA HIS A 208 -4.12 23.53 4.35
C HIS A 208 -3.84 23.76 5.84
N SER A 209 -2.70 23.30 6.34
CA SER A 209 -2.23 23.64 7.69
C SER A 209 -1.75 25.09 7.74
N ASP A 210 -1.74 25.67 8.93
CA ASP A 210 -1.28 27.04 9.12
C ASP A 210 0.26 27.15 9.01
N TYR A 211 0.74 28.40 8.97
CA TYR A 211 2.16 28.66 8.84
C TYR A 211 2.98 28.08 9.99
N ASP A 212 2.45 28.05 11.21
CA ASP A 212 3.19 27.56 12.37
C ASP A 212 3.46 26.05 12.24
N HIS A 213 2.44 25.28 11.88
CA HIS A 213 2.56 23.83 11.65
C HIS A 213 3.47 23.51 10.47
N VAL A 214 3.30 24.22 9.35
CA VAL A 214 4.17 24.07 8.17
C VAL A 214 5.62 24.39 8.51
N SER A 215 5.86 25.38 9.38
CA SER A 215 7.19 25.76 9.88
C SER A 215 7.61 25.11 11.20
N TRP A 216 7.09 23.90 11.47
CA TRP A 216 7.54 23.02 12.56
C TRP A 216 7.25 23.51 13.99
N GLY A 217 6.37 24.50 14.16
CA GLY A 217 6.02 25.08 15.45
C GLY A 217 7.27 25.54 16.20
N GLU A 218 7.45 25.03 17.42
CA GLU A 218 8.58 25.35 18.29
C GLU A 218 9.60 24.19 18.41
N LEU A 219 9.55 23.23 17.49
CA LEU A 219 10.39 22.01 17.51
C LEU A 219 11.87 22.26 17.15
N GLU A 220 12.19 23.38 16.50
CA GLU A 220 13.57 23.73 16.08
C GLU A 220 14.28 22.58 15.32
N PRO A 221 13.76 22.16 14.15
CA PRO A 221 14.25 20.99 13.41
C PRO A 221 15.68 21.15 12.88
N SER A 222 16.48 20.08 12.96
CA SER A 222 17.80 19.97 12.35
C SER A 222 17.93 18.68 11.56
N VAL A 223 18.09 18.78 10.24
CA VAL A 223 18.19 17.62 9.34
C VAL A 223 19.51 16.86 9.57
N GLU A 224 19.40 15.54 9.62
CA GLU A 224 20.55 14.63 9.73
C GLU A 224 20.87 13.99 8.38
N GLN A 225 22.13 14.09 7.95
CA GLN A 225 22.66 13.42 6.74
C GLN A 225 22.04 13.84 5.40
N GLY A 226 21.28 14.94 5.37
CA GLY A 226 20.65 15.49 4.18
C GLY A 226 19.41 14.73 3.71
N GLU A 227 18.79 15.24 2.66
CA GLU A 227 17.52 14.74 2.13
C GLU A 227 17.73 13.82 0.93
N ARG A 228 16.91 12.77 0.84
CA ARG A 228 16.83 11.91 -0.35
C ARG A 228 15.69 12.39 -1.23
N TRP A 229 16.03 12.87 -2.43
CA TRP A 229 15.08 13.42 -3.40
C TRP A 229 14.61 12.33 -4.35
N SER A 230 13.30 12.10 -4.41
CA SER A 230 12.66 11.16 -5.35
C SER A 230 11.63 11.89 -6.19
N ILE A 231 11.84 11.93 -7.51
CA ILE A 231 10.87 12.49 -8.44
C ILE A 231 9.81 11.43 -8.72
N LYS A 232 8.55 11.78 -8.44
CA LYS A 232 7.42 10.86 -8.50
C LYS A 232 6.61 11.01 -9.77
N GLU A 233 6.43 12.24 -10.29
CA GLU A 233 5.78 12.47 -11.58
C GLU A 233 6.38 13.69 -12.29
N ILE A 234 6.45 13.63 -13.62
CA ILE A 234 6.96 14.69 -14.49
C ILE A 234 5.99 14.86 -15.66
N ASN A 235 5.44 16.06 -15.86
CA ASN A 235 4.78 16.43 -17.10
C ASN A 235 4.98 17.94 -17.37
N SER A 236 4.37 18.44 -18.44
CA SER A 236 4.47 19.86 -18.82
C SER A 236 3.71 20.82 -17.89
N ASN A 237 2.82 20.30 -17.05
CA ASN A 237 1.98 21.09 -16.16
C ASN A 237 2.48 21.12 -14.72
N TYR A 238 3.11 20.04 -14.23
CA TYR A 238 3.63 19.96 -12.87
C TYR A 238 4.73 18.91 -12.72
N VAL A 239 5.44 19.02 -11.62
CA VAL A 239 6.39 18.04 -11.11
C VAL A 239 5.94 17.62 -9.71
N SER A 240 5.99 16.32 -9.41
CA SER A 240 5.80 15.80 -8.05
C SER A 240 7.10 15.23 -7.50
N VAL A 241 7.45 15.59 -6.27
CA VAL A 241 8.72 15.24 -5.62
C VAL A 241 8.46 14.81 -4.18
N GLN A 242 9.12 13.75 -3.74
CA GLN A 242 9.15 13.32 -2.35
C GLN A 242 10.57 13.49 -1.79
N LEU A 243 10.68 14.11 -0.62
CA LEU A 243 11.87 14.16 0.22
C LEU A 243 11.71 13.15 1.35
N GLU A 244 12.74 12.36 1.61
CA GLU A 244 12.83 11.55 2.83
C GLU A 244 14.10 11.88 3.60
N TYR A 245 13.97 12.09 4.90
CA TYR A 245 15.09 12.46 5.77
C TYR A 245 14.80 12.16 7.24
N ARG A 246 15.84 12.27 8.07
CA ARG A 246 15.71 12.29 9.52
C ARG A 246 15.91 13.70 10.03
N VAL A 247 15.16 14.04 11.07
CA VAL A 247 15.27 15.33 11.73
C VAL A 247 15.42 15.13 13.23
N ARG A 248 16.30 15.91 13.83
CA ARG A 248 16.42 16.05 15.28
C ARG A 248 15.73 17.34 15.70
N CYS A 249 14.80 17.23 16.64
CA CYS A 249 14.08 18.37 17.20
C CYS A 249 14.31 18.46 18.70
N LYS A 250 13.98 19.62 19.26
CA LYS A 250 13.83 19.82 20.70
C LYS A 250 12.82 18.83 21.28
N GLY A 251 13.17 18.22 22.41
CA GLY A 251 12.28 17.31 23.13
C GLY A 251 11.50 17.99 24.26
N GLU A 252 10.51 17.26 24.79
CA GLU A 252 9.66 17.72 25.90
C GLU A 252 10.25 17.25 27.25
N GLU A 253 10.19 15.94 27.52
CA GLU A 253 10.85 15.32 28.68
C GLU A 253 12.33 14.99 28.40
N ASN A 254 12.70 14.91 27.13
CA ASN A 254 14.05 14.64 26.64
C ASN A 254 14.69 15.93 26.12
N ASP A 255 16.03 16.01 26.09
CA ASP A 255 16.71 17.16 25.48
C ASP A 255 16.41 17.28 23.98
N THR A 256 16.41 16.14 23.28
CA THR A 256 16.07 16.07 21.85
C THR A 256 15.33 14.77 21.53
N ASP A 257 14.51 14.79 20.50
CA ASP A 257 13.85 13.64 19.89
C ASP A 257 14.14 13.58 18.38
N VAL A 258 14.09 12.39 17.79
CA VAL A 258 14.42 12.17 16.37
C VAL A 258 13.19 11.63 15.66
N TYR A 259 12.98 12.07 14.42
CA TYR A 259 11.81 11.71 13.63
C TYR A 259 12.24 11.27 12.23
N ASN A 260 11.55 10.26 11.69
CA ASN A 260 11.58 9.96 10.26
C ASN A 260 10.54 10.85 9.56
N VAL A 261 10.94 11.53 8.49
CA VAL A 261 10.11 12.53 7.82
C VAL A 261 9.96 12.17 6.35
N LYS A 262 8.74 12.34 5.84
CA LYS A 262 8.43 12.36 4.42
C LYS A 262 7.75 13.68 4.10
N GLU A 263 8.26 14.40 3.11
CA GLU A 263 7.61 15.58 2.54
C GLU A 263 7.34 15.36 1.06
N PHE A 264 6.10 15.57 0.66
CA PHE A 264 5.67 15.49 -0.73
C PHE A 264 5.29 16.88 -1.23
N PHE A 265 5.77 17.20 -2.42
CA PHE A 265 5.53 18.45 -3.10
C PHE A 265 4.93 18.18 -4.46
N ARG A 266 3.96 19.01 -4.83
CA ARG A 266 3.50 19.10 -6.22
C ARG A 266 3.60 20.55 -6.67
N VAL A 267 4.40 20.79 -7.70
CA VAL A 267 4.81 22.16 -8.09
C VAL A 267 4.59 22.39 -9.57
N ARG A 268 4.09 23.57 -9.90
CA ARG A 268 3.90 24.03 -11.28
C ARG A 268 4.65 25.31 -11.53
N HIS A 269 5.45 25.33 -12.59
CA HIS A 269 6.04 26.55 -13.12
C HIS A 269 5.32 27.01 -14.40
N ILE A 270 5.03 28.29 -14.50
CA ILE A 270 4.45 28.93 -15.70
C ILE A 270 5.50 29.88 -16.28
N PRO A 271 6.24 29.47 -17.34
CA PRO A 271 7.32 30.25 -17.93
C PRO A 271 6.90 31.65 -18.41
N ASP A 272 5.71 31.75 -19.01
CA ASP A 272 5.22 32.99 -19.63
C ASP A 272 5.07 34.16 -18.64
N VAL A 273 4.83 33.85 -17.36
CA VAL A 273 4.70 34.83 -16.27
C VAL A 273 5.79 34.66 -15.21
N ALA A 274 6.78 33.79 -15.47
CA ALA A 274 7.88 33.43 -14.58
C ALA A 274 7.44 33.17 -13.14
N LYS A 275 6.33 32.45 -12.95
CA LYS A 275 5.74 32.20 -11.63
C LYS A 275 5.64 30.71 -11.34
N THR A 276 6.07 30.33 -10.14
CA THR A 276 5.96 28.97 -9.60
C THR A 276 4.87 28.92 -8.54
N TYR A 277 4.11 27.84 -8.51
CA TYR A 277 3.00 27.59 -7.59
C TYR A 277 3.20 26.24 -6.91
N LEU A 278 2.98 26.23 -5.59
CA LEU A 278 2.75 25.01 -4.83
C LEU A 278 1.29 24.58 -5.08
N LEU A 279 1.11 23.43 -5.70
CA LEU A 279 -0.22 22.85 -5.97
C LEU A 279 -0.67 21.89 -4.87
N ASP A 280 0.29 21.26 -4.20
CA ASP A 280 0.03 20.38 -3.06
C ASP A 280 1.29 20.26 -2.20
N TYR A 281 1.10 20.05 -0.90
CA TYR A 281 2.13 19.79 0.09
C TYR A 281 1.58 18.85 1.16
N ASP A 282 2.34 17.81 1.48
CA ASP A 282 2.00 16.81 2.47
C ASP A 282 3.27 16.38 3.22
N ARG A 283 3.31 16.59 4.54
CA ARG A 283 4.40 16.18 5.41
C ARG A 283 3.88 15.24 6.47
N THR A 284 4.54 14.09 6.62
CA THR A 284 4.38 13.22 7.79
C THR A 284 5.69 13.13 8.57
N MET A 285 5.62 13.13 9.89
CA MET A 285 6.76 12.86 10.77
C MET A 285 6.40 11.85 11.86
N ASP A 286 7.24 10.83 12.01
CA ASP A 286 7.06 9.78 13.01
C ASP A 286 8.24 9.77 13.97
N GLN A 287 7.96 9.96 15.27
CA GLN A 287 8.98 9.94 16.32
C GLN A 287 9.58 8.54 16.43
N ILE A 288 10.91 8.46 16.41
CA ILE A 288 11.63 7.21 16.66
C ILE A 288 11.55 6.91 18.15
N PHE A 289 11.04 5.72 18.49
CA PHE A 289 10.95 5.26 19.87
C PHE A 289 12.34 4.84 20.38
N ASP A 290 12.83 5.52 21.40
CA ASP A 290 14.18 5.31 21.94
C ASP A 290 14.11 5.02 23.45
N PRO A 291 14.18 3.74 23.87
CA PRO A 291 14.06 3.37 25.27
C PRO A 291 15.31 3.70 26.11
N THR A 292 16.34 4.30 25.51
CA THR A 292 17.46 4.89 26.25
C THR A 292 17.13 6.29 26.77
N LYS A 293 15.99 6.85 26.37
CA LYS A 293 15.43 8.14 26.82
C LYS A 293 14.24 7.94 27.76
N HIS A 294 13.63 9.04 28.20
CA HIS A 294 12.38 8.99 28.97
C HIS A 294 11.22 8.62 28.05
N VAL A 295 10.81 7.35 28.10
CA VAL A 295 9.70 6.78 27.32
C VAL A 295 8.60 6.15 28.17
N LEU A 296 8.76 6.14 29.50
CA LEU A 296 7.76 5.65 30.44
C LEU A 296 7.43 6.74 31.46
N ASN A 297 6.15 6.90 31.76
CA ASN A 297 5.69 7.67 32.91
C ASN A 297 4.59 6.92 33.68
N GLU A 298 4.03 7.54 34.72
CA GLU A 298 3.03 6.89 35.57
C GLU A 298 1.76 6.46 34.82
N LYS A 299 1.51 7.00 33.62
CA LYS A 299 0.35 6.66 32.81
C LYS A 299 0.64 5.58 31.78
N GLY A 300 1.89 5.36 31.37
CA GLY A 300 2.23 4.32 30.40
C GLY A 300 3.43 4.63 29.52
N VAL A 301 3.41 4.07 28.30
CA VAL A 301 4.49 4.18 27.30
C VAL A 301 4.26 5.40 26.41
N LEU A 302 5.21 6.34 26.41
CA LEU A 302 5.17 7.56 25.62
C LEU A 302 5.70 7.30 24.22
N LEU A 303 4.82 7.37 23.22
CA LEU A 303 5.20 7.18 21.81
C LEU A 303 5.59 8.50 21.14
N GLY A 304 5.00 9.61 21.59
CA GLY A 304 5.31 10.95 21.10
C GLY A 304 4.47 11.34 19.88
N ILE A 305 5.07 12.06 18.93
CA ILE A 305 4.40 12.45 17.68
C ILE A 305 4.44 11.24 16.72
N VAL A 306 3.34 10.52 16.66
CA VAL A 306 3.11 9.33 15.82
C VAL A 306 1.64 9.33 15.38
N PRO A 307 1.24 8.58 14.34
CA PRO A 307 -0.16 8.52 13.92
C PRO A 307 -1.10 8.24 15.09
N HIS A 308 -2.29 8.84 15.07
CA HIS A 308 -3.28 8.66 16.13
C HIS A 308 -3.71 7.20 16.32
N ASP A 309 -3.66 6.42 15.24
CA ASP A 309 -3.91 4.98 15.25
C ASP A 309 -2.62 4.27 14.82
N ILE A 310 -2.01 3.55 15.77
CA ILE A 310 -0.83 2.73 15.52
C ILE A 310 -1.18 1.26 15.73
N PRO A 311 -0.57 0.33 14.97
CA PRO A 311 -0.78 -1.09 15.21
C PRO A 311 -0.27 -1.49 16.61
N TYR A 312 -1.17 -1.99 17.46
CA TYR A 312 -0.81 -2.59 18.74
C TYR A 312 -1.71 -3.78 19.10
N MET A 313 -1.17 -4.72 19.87
CA MET A 313 -1.90 -5.85 20.41
C MET A 313 -1.49 -6.09 21.87
N VAL A 314 -2.48 -6.37 22.70
CA VAL A 314 -2.31 -6.55 24.15
C VAL A 314 -2.59 -8.01 24.49
N ASN A 315 -1.73 -8.61 25.30
CA ASN A 315 -1.96 -9.98 25.75
C ASN A 315 -3.20 -10.04 26.66
N LYS A 316 -3.77 -11.23 26.83
CA LYS A 316 -5.09 -11.41 27.47
C LYS A 316 -5.23 -10.85 28.88
N ASP A 317 -4.17 -10.85 29.69
CA ASP A 317 -4.21 -10.32 31.05
C ASP A 317 -3.82 -8.83 31.15
N GLY A 318 -3.43 -8.20 30.03
CA GLY A 318 -3.06 -6.79 29.98
C GLY A 318 -1.74 -6.47 30.68
N SER A 319 -0.82 -7.44 30.75
CA SER A 319 0.52 -7.30 31.32
C SER A 319 1.60 -6.98 30.28
N ALA A 320 1.36 -7.29 29.01
CA ALA A 320 2.28 -7.05 27.91
C ALA A 320 1.58 -6.49 26.67
N VAL A 321 2.29 -5.63 25.93
CA VAL A 321 1.81 -5.00 24.69
C VAL A 321 2.90 -5.03 23.64
N SER A 322 2.53 -5.44 22.42
CA SER A 322 3.35 -5.30 21.22
C SER A 322 2.80 -4.17 20.37
N PHE A 323 3.66 -3.29 19.88
CA PHE A 323 3.27 -2.08 19.15
C PHE A 323 4.29 -1.69 18.09
N VAL A 324 3.81 -1.10 17.01
CA VAL A 324 4.64 -0.65 15.88
C VAL A 324 4.69 0.88 15.87
N VAL A 325 5.90 1.43 15.88
CA VAL A 325 6.17 2.87 15.75
C VAL A 325 7.38 3.07 14.85
N ALA A 326 7.31 4.03 13.92
CA ALA A 326 8.38 4.31 12.98
C ALA A 326 8.87 3.07 12.20
N ASN A 327 7.95 2.15 11.87
CA ASN A 327 8.20 0.84 11.27
C ASN A 327 9.10 -0.12 12.08
N GLU A 328 9.20 0.10 13.39
CA GLU A 328 9.88 -0.79 14.32
C GLU A 328 8.86 -1.48 15.22
N LEU A 329 9.06 -2.78 15.47
CA LEU A 329 8.23 -3.54 16.39
C LEU A 329 8.85 -3.57 17.77
N TRP A 330 8.09 -3.10 18.74
CA TRP A 330 8.45 -3.09 20.15
C TRP A 330 7.50 -3.97 20.95
N ASN A 331 8.01 -4.56 22.02
CA ASN A 331 7.21 -5.24 23.04
C ASN A 331 7.57 -4.69 24.42
N TYR A 332 6.57 -4.32 25.22
CA TYR A 332 6.78 -3.96 26.62
C TYR A 332 6.02 -4.94 27.52
N ASN A 333 6.76 -5.59 28.43
CA ASN A 333 6.19 -6.40 29.50
C ASN A 333 6.32 -5.66 30.83
N LYS A 334 5.18 -5.20 31.37
CA LYS A 334 5.11 -4.50 32.66
C LYS A 334 5.49 -5.39 33.84
N GLY A 335 5.19 -6.69 33.77
CA GLY A 335 5.45 -7.64 34.85
C GLY A 335 6.94 -7.89 35.09
N THR A 336 7.75 -7.91 34.03
CA THR A 336 9.22 -8.07 34.11
C THR A 336 9.99 -6.75 33.96
N ASP A 337 9.28 -5.68 33.64
CA ASP A 337 9.80 -4.35 33.30
C ASP A 337 10.87 -4.39 32.20
N GLN A 338 10.49 -4.99 31.08
CA GLN A 338 11.37 -5.21 29.93
C GLN A 338 10.75 -4.62 28.67
N ILE A 339 11.52 -3.77 27.97
CA ILE A 339 11.21 -3.28 26.63
C ILE A 339 12.13 -3.99 25.64
N SER A 340 11.56 -4.65 24.64
CA SER A 340 12.28 -5.39 23.61
C SER A 340 12.10 -4.71 22.24
N LEU A 341 13.21 -4.40 21.56
CA LEU A 341 13.19 -4.06 20.13
C LEU A 341 13.07 -5.36 19.33
N VAL A 342 11.85 -5.84 19.11
CA VAL A 342 11.58 -7.13 18.49
C VAL A 342 12.03 -7.15 17.03
N PHE A 343 11.77 -6.08 16.27
CA PHE A 343 12.20 -5.99 14.88
C PHE A 343 12.51 -4.55 14.48
N SER A 344 13.63 -4.36 13.78
CA SER A 344 13.94 -3.13 13.04
C SER A 344 15.00 -3.40 11.98
N PHE A 345 14.88 -2.74 10.84
CA PHE A 345 15.99 -2.62 9.88
C PHE A 345 16.94 -1.48 10.25
N SER A 346 16.44 -0.45 10.94
CA SER A 346 17.23 0.65 11.47
C SER A 346 18.05 0.15 12.66
N ASP A 347 19.33 -0.12 12.46
CA ASP A 347 20.21 -0.41 13.60
C ASP A 347 20.34 0.85 14.47
N ALA A 348 20.14 0.75 15.77
CA ALA A 348 20.32 1.88 16.69
C ALA A 348 21.75 2.46 16.66
N GLU A 349 22.75 1.69 16.19
CA GLU A 349 24.13 2.17 16.03
C GLU A 349 24.51 2.55 14.58
N ASN A 350 23.68 2.23 13.59
CA ASN A 350 24.06 2.35 12.18
C ASN A 350 23.28 3.46 11.47
N THR A 351 24.04 4.47 11.03
CA THR A 351 23.56 5.60 10.22
C THR A 351 23.44 5.26 8.73
N ASP A 352 23.64 4.01 8.32
CA ASP A 352 23.57 3.62 6.91
C ASP A 352 22.19 3.88 6.31
N VAL A 353 22.17 4.78 5.32
CA VAL A 353 20.96 5.20 4.61
C VAL A 353 20.23 4.05 3.91
N ARG A 354 20.90 2.94 3.60
CA ARG A 354 20.28 1.75 3.01
C ARG A 354 19.29 1.07 3.95
N ASN A 355 19.47 1.23 5.27
CA ASN A 355 18.54 0.74 6.27
C ASN A 355 17.29 1.62 6.41
N LEU A 356 17.33 2.84 5.87
CA LEU A 356 16.28 3.86 6.02
C LEU A 356 15.26 3.86 4.87
N THR A 357 15.38 2.90 3.94
CA THR A 357 14.40 2.70 2.87
C THR A 357 13.06 2.30 3.48
N ALA A 358 12.10 3.21 3.41
CA ALA A 358 10.78 3.06 4.02
C ALA A 358 9.79 2.39 3.04
N GLN A 359 10.17 1.21 2.54
CA GLN A 359 9.40 0.37 1.60
C GLN A 359 9.00 -0.99 2.22
N HIS A 360 8.93 -1.05 3.55
CA HIS A 360 8.39 -2.19 4.27
C HIS A 360 7.37 -1.73 5.31
N GLU A 361 6.48 -2.63 5.70
CA GLU A 361 5.47 -2.43 6.73
C GLU A 361 5.47 -3.62 7.69
N VAL A 362 5.30 -3.36 8.99
CA VAL A 362 5.22 -4.40 10.02
C VAL A 362 3.76 -4.58 10.45
N LYS A 363 3.22 -5.78 10.29
CA LYS A 363 1.86 -6.14 10.71
C LYS A 363 1.90 -7.12 11.88
N LEU A 364 1.21 -6.77 12.96
CA LEU A 364 0.94 -7.70 14.04
C LEU A 364 -0.11 -8.72 13.59
N LEU A 365 0.18 -10.02 13.76
CA LEU A 365 -0.75 -11.10 13.40
C LEU A 365 -1.43 -11.66 14.64
N GLU A 366 -0.68 -11.92 15.71
CA GLU A 366 -1.22 -12.47 16.95
C GLU A 366 -0.31 -12.14 18.14
N VAL A 367 -0.90 -11.90 19.31
CA VAL A 367 -0.21 -11.90 20.61
C VAL A 367 -0.87 -12.95 21.50
N ASP A 368 -0.09 -13.92 21.97
CA ASP A 368 -0.62 -15.00 22.81
C ASP A 368 -0.84 -14.58 24.27
N ASP A 369 -1.42 -15.46 25.08
CA ASP A 369 -1.71 -15.20 26.50
C ASP A 369 -0.46 -14.78 27.31
N THR A 370 0.74 -15.19 26.89
CA THR A 370 2.03 -14.87 27.55
C THR A 370 2.74 -13.66 26.95
N GLY A 371 2.22 -13.11 25.86
CA GLY A 371 2.77 -11.96 25.15
C GLY A 371 3.77 -12.31 24.04
N ASN A 372 3.94 -13.59 23.69
CA ASN A 372 4.70 -13.94 22.48
C ASN A 372 3.97 -13.36 21.27
N THR A 373 4.73 -12.91 20.28
CA THR A 373 4.19 -12.12 19.16
C THR A 373 4.49 -12.79 17.85
N THR A 374 3.44 -13.07 17.06
CA THR A 374 3.56 -13.42 15.65
C THR A 374 3.34 -12.17 14.83
N PHE A 375 4.25 -11.87 13.92
CA PHE A 375 4.19 -10.68 13.08
C PHE A 375 4.70 -10.99 11.67
N ALA A 376 4.34 -10.12 10.73
CA ALA A 376 4.81 -10.19 9.37
C ALA A 376 5.43 -8.86 8.95
N VAL A 377 6.50 -8.94 8.14
CA VAL A 377 7.16 -7.81 7.50
C VAL A 377 6.86 -7.91 6.02
N TYR A 378 6.14 -6.93 5.48
CA TYR A 378 5.72 -6.86 4.08
C TYR A 378 6.63 -5.89 3.33
N GLY A 379 6.92 -6.19 2.07
CA GLY A 379 7.63 -5.28 1.17
C GLY A 379 9.11 -5.60 1.02
N TYR A 380 9.92 -4.56 0.80
CA TYR A 380 11.33 -4.69 0.47
C TYR A 380 12.19 -4.91 1.73
N MET A 381 13.05 -5.93 1.70
CA MET A 381 13.92 -6.29 2.81
C MET A 381 15.26 -5.54 2.72
N ASN A 382 15.50 -4.61 3.64
CA ASN A 382 16.65 -3.68 3.56
C ASN A 382 18.01 -4.33 3.84
N ARG A 383 18.04 -5.43 4.60
CA ARG A 383 19.26 -6.10 5.08
C ARG A 383 18.92 -7.50 5.58
N GLY A 384 19.94 -8.27 5.94
CA GLY A 384 19.76 -9.64 6.44
C GLY A 384 19.77 -10.68 5.31
N GLU A 385 19.22 -11.86 5.57
CA GLU A 385 19.27 -13.00 4.65
C GLU A 385 18.55 -12.72 3.32
N HIS A 386 17.46 -11.96 3.38
CA HIS A 386 16.63 -11.60 2.22
C HIS A 386 16.96 -10.21 1.65
N GLU A 387 18.14 -9.64 1.92
CA GLU A 387 18.50 -8.29 1.43
C GLU A 387 18.21 -8.13 -0.07
N GLY A 388 17.42 -7.12 -0.42
CA GLY A 388 17.04 -6.82 -1.80
C GLY A 388 15.89 -7.65 -2.36
N GLU A 389 15.31 -8.57 -1.58
CA GLU A 389 14.08 -9.27 -1.98
C GLU A 389 12.83 -8.49 -1.56
N VAL A 390 11.75 -8.66 -2.31
CA VAL A 390 10.42 -8.16 -1.96
C VAL A 390 9.53 -9.34 -1.61
N GLY A 391 8.75 -9.22 -0.54
CA GLY A 391 7.92 -10.34 -0.10
C GLY A 391 7.26 -10.13 1.25
N VAL A 392 6.88 -11.23 1.88
CA VAL A 392 6.32 -11.27 3.24
C VAL A 392 7.13 -12.23 4.10
N ALA A 393 7.88 -11.70 5.06
CA ALA A 393 8.59 -12.49 6.06
C ALA A 393 7.73 -12.63 7.33
N ILE A 394 7.44 -13.86 7.76
CA ILE A 394 6.64 -14.14 8.94
C ILE A 394 7.56 -14.58 10.07
N TYR A 395 7.47 -13.88 11.19
CA TYR A 395 8.31 -14.09 12.36
C TYR A 395 7.50 -14.49 13.59
N TYR A 396 8.15 -15.20 14.49
CA TYR A 396 7.67 -15.48 15.83
C TYR A 396 8.67 -14.98 16.87
N TYR A 397 8.22 -14.07 17.73
CA TYR A 397 8.98 -13.59 18.88
C TYR A 397 8.60 -14.38 20.13
N ASP A 398 9.58 -15.07 20.69
CA ASP A 398 9.50 -15.76 21.98
C ASP A 398 10.03 -14.82 23.09
N MET A 399 9.13 -14.34 23.93
CA MET A 399 9.46 -13.36 24.97
C MET A 399 10.35 -13.96 26.06
N GLU A 400 10.12 -15.21 26.46
CA GLU A 400 10.89 -15.88 27.51
C GLU A 400 12.34 -16.11 27.06
N LYS A 401 12.53 -16.54 25.81
CA LYS A 401 13.86 -16.75 25.22
C LYS A 401 14.51 -15.46 24.74
N ASN A 402 13.74 -14.39 24.57
CA ASN A 402 14.17 -13.14 23.97
C ASN A 402 14.82 -13.37 22.58
N SER A 403 14.12 -14.11 21.73
CA SER A 403 14.58 -14.50 20.39
C SER A 403 13.49 -14.35 19.35
N VAL A 404 13.87 -14.00 18.14
CA VAL A 404 12.98 -13.92 16.98
C VAL A 404 13.35 -15.03 16.01
N GLU A 405 12.35 -15.75 15.51
CA GLU A 405 12.53 -16.83 14.55
C GLU A 405 11.71 -16.57 13.29
N GLU A 406 12.35 -16.56 12.11
CA GLU A 406 11.63 -16.57 10.83
C GLU A 406 11.00 -17.95 10.60
N LYS A 407 9.69 -17.94 10.31
CA LYS A 407 8.91 -19.15 10.04
C LYS A 407 8.78 -19.39 8.56
N VAL A 408 8.51 -18.34 7.79
CA VAL A 408 8.22 -18.40 6.36
C VAL A 408 8.67 -17.11 5.71
N PHE A 409 9.19 -17.22 4.49
CA PHE A 409 9.34 -16.10 3.57
C PHE A 409 8.54 -16.34 2.29
N ILE A 410 7.61 -15.46 1.97
CA ILE A 410 6.86 -15.47 0.71
C ILE A 410 7.54 -14.48 -0.24
N SER A 411 8.26 -14.98 -1.24
CA SER A 411 8.97 -14.17 -2.22
C SER A 411 8.02 -13.67 -3.32
N SER A 412 8.24 -12.45 -3.80
CA SER A 412 7.48 -11.83 -4.88
C SER A 412 8.39 -11.04 -5.83
N ASN A 413 8.02 -10.97 -7.10
CA ASN A 413 8.63 -10.10 -8.10
C ASN A 413 7.83 -8.80 -8.31
N GLN A 414 6.79 -8.55 -7.51
CA GLN A 414 5.98 -7.34 -7.54
C GLN A 414 6.59 -6.23 -6.67
N SER A 415 6.12 -4.99 -6.84
CA SER A 415 6.60 -3.86 -6.03
C SER A 415 6.21 -3.99 -4.55
N SER A 416 6.93 -3.30 -3.66
CA SER A 416 6.61 -3.25 -2.23
C SER A 416 5.19 -2.73 -1.97
N GLY A 417 4.75 -1.73 -2.74
CA GLY A 417 3.37 -1.23 -2.71
C GLY A 417 2.36 -2.29 -3.10
N SER A 418 2.61 -3.03 -4.20
CA SER A 418 1.73 -4.11 -4.66
C SER A 418 1.62 -5.23 -3.62
N VAL A 419 2.76 -5.71 -3.07
CA VAL A 419 2.77 -6.73 -2.02
C VAL A 419 1.95 -6.30 -0.80
N SER A 420 2.09 -5.04 -0.38
CA SER A 420 1.33 -4.53 0.77
C SER A 420 -0.17 -4.45 0.49
N ASN A 421 -0.59 -4.15 -0.75
CA ASN A 421 -2.00 -4.04 -1.13
C ASN A 421 -2.65 -5.39 -1.51
N GLU A 422 -1.90 -6.33 -2.09
CA GLU A 422 -2.41 -7.61 -2.59
C GLU A 422 -2.23 -8.72 -1.56
N LEU A 423 -0.99 -9.01 -1.14
CA LEU A 423 -0.71 -10.03 -0.12
C LEU A 423 -1.17 -9.58 1.27
N GLY A 424 -1.25 -8.25 1.50
CA GLY A 424 -1.82 -7.69 2.73
C GLY A 424 -3.29 -8.07 2.97
N LYS A 425 -4.05 -8.45 1.92
CA LYS A 425 -5.46 -8.87 2.04
C LYS A 425 -5.64 -10.07 2.95
N LEU A 426 -4.79 -11.10 2.84
CA LEU A 426 -4.78 -12.24 3.76
C LEU A 426 -3.45 -12.98 3.73
N VAL A 427 -2.67 -12.79 4.79
CA VAL A 427 -1.60 -13.68 5.23
C VAL A 427 -1.83 -13.93 6.72
N TYR A 428 -2.02 -15.20 7.09
CA TYR A 428 -2.22 -15.58 8.48
C TYR A 428 -1.42 -16.84 8.81
N TYR A 429 -0.65 -16.81 9.89
CA TYR A 429 0.14 -17.95 10.35
C TYR A 429 -0.34 -18.42 11.72
N SER A 430 -0.89 -19.64 11.77
CA SER A 430 -1.26 -20.31 13.01
C SER A 430 -0.05 -21.03 13.58
N VAL A 431 0.61 -20.41 14.58
CA VAL A 431 1.76 -21.00 15.29
C VAL A 431 1.41 -22.37 15.86
N ASN A 432 0.26 -22.49 16.51
CA ASN A 432 -0.16 -23.74 17.16
C ASN A 432 -0.40 -24.91 16.20
N ARG A 433 -0.61 -24.63 14.91
CA ARG A 433 -0.91 -25.63 13.88
C ARG A 433 0.21 -25.77 12.84
N ASP A 434 1.23 -24.92 12.90
CA ASP A 434 2.24 -24.74 11.84
C ASP A 434 1.58 -24.54 10.45
N MET A 435 0.47 -23.79 10.40
CA MET A 435 -0.32 -23.58 9.18
C MET A 435 -0.27 -22.13 8.74
N LEU A 436 0.21 -21.91 7.52
CA LEU A 436 0.12 -20.65 6.81
C LEU A 436 -1.12 -20.64 5.92
N TYR A 437 -1.79 -19.50 5.84
CA TYR A 437 -2.88 -19.22 4.90
C TYR A 437 -2.54 -17.96 4.12
N VAL A 438 -2.67 -18.02 2.79
CA VAL A 438 -2.35 -16.89 1.89
C VAL A 438 -3.43 -16.78 0.83
N MET A 439 -3.94 -15.56 0.60
CA MET A 439 -4.76 -15.24 -0.56
C MET A 439 -3.88 -14.64 -1.66
N VAL A 440 -3.89 -15.25 -2.85
CA VAL A 440 -3.20 -14.75 -4.05
C VAL A 440 -4.13 -14.89 -5.23
N GLU A 441 -4.48 -13.77 -5.89
CA GLU A 441 -5.40 -13.70 -7.05
C GLU A 441 -6.63 -14.61 -6.93
N GLY A 442 -7.42 -14.41 -5.86
CA GLY A 442 -8.65 -15.17 -5.64
C GLY A 442 -8.44 -16.65 -5.29
N THR A 443 -7.20 -17.08 -5.07
CA THR A 443 -6.89 -18.43 -4.61
C THR A 443 -6.43 -18.39 -3.15
N LEU A 444 -7.16 -19.11 -2.30
CA LEU A 444 -6.81 -19.27 -0.89
C LEU A 444 -6.00 -20.56 -0.71
N TYR A 445 -4.71 -20.40 -0.46
CA TYR A 445 -3.80 -21.49 -0.16
C TYR A 445 -3.77 -21.79 1.34
N GLU A 446 -3.49 -23.05 1.66
CA GLU A 446 -3.05 -23.44 2.99
C GLU A 446 -1.74 -24.21 2.88
N TYR A 447 -0.77 -23.90 3.73
CA TYR A 447 0.54 -24.52 3.70
C TYR A 447 0.93 -24.99 5.09
N ASN A 448 1.22 -26.28 5.24
CA ASN A 448 1.76 -26.81 6.47
C ASN A 448 3.28 -26.60 6.49
N VAL A 449 3.74 -25.59 7.22
CA VAL A 449 5.15 -25.17 7.26
C VAL A 449 6.06 -26.30 7.74
N LYS A 450 5.61 -27.07 8.73
CA LYS A 450 6.40 -28.15 9.32
C LYS A 450 6.52 -29.39 8.43
N LYS A 451 5.48 -29.70 7.65
CA LYS A 451 5.46 -30.86 6.76
C LYS A 451 5.87 -30.53 5.34
N GLU A 452 5.99 -29.24 5.01
CA GLU A 452 6.20 -28.72 3.66
C GLU A 452 5.11 -29.21 2.69
N GLU A 453 3.86 -29.27 3.17
CA GLU A 453 2.69 -29.73 2.40
C GLU A 453 1.80 -28.54 2.02
N GLU A 454 1.73 -28.25 0.72
CA GLU A 454 0.80 -27.27 0.15
C GLU A 454 -0.57 -27.88 -0.14
N GLY A 455 -1.63 -27.12 0.16
CA GLY A 455 -3.00 -27.39 -0.25
C GLY A 455 -3.68 -26.13 -0.77
N THR A 456 -4.75 -26.32 -1.53
CA THR A 456 -5.63 -25.22 -1.93
C THR A 456 -7.01 -25.41 -1.31
N LEU A 457 -7.49 -24.39 -0.59
CA LEU A 457 -8.84 -24.39 0.00
C LEU A 457 -9.90 -24.04 -1.05
N VAL A 458 -9.64 -23.04 -1.88
CA VAL A 458 -10.53 -22.58 -2.95
C VAL A 458 -9.74 -21.79 -4.01
N LYS A 459 -10.18 -21.83 -5.27
CA LYS A 459 -9.55 -21.16 -6.42
C LYS A 459 -10.56 -20.28 -7.15
N GLY A 460 -10.04 -19.24 -7.82
CA GLY A 460 -10.81 -18.43 -8.76
C GLY A 460 -11.95 -17.66 -8.12
N LEU A 461 -11.74 -17.19 -6.88
CA LEU A 461 -12.65 -16.26 -6.24
C LEU A 461 -12.49 -14.88 -6.89
N GLU A 462 -13.57 -14.36 -7.45
CA GLU A 462 -13.68 -12.94 -7.81
C GLU A 462 -13.77 -12.10 -6.53
N ASP A 463 -13.47 -10.80 -6.65
CA ASP A 463 -13.74 -9.84 -5.58
C ASP A 463 -15.24 -9.89 -5.23
N SER A 464 -15.58 -9.74 -3.95
CA SER A 464 -16.91 -10.04 -3.36
C SER A 464 -17.30 -11.52 -3.20
N GLN A 465 -16.50 -12.48 -3.67
CA GLN A 465 -16.72 -13.90 -3.35
C GLN A 465 -16.09 -14.32 -2.02
N TYR A 466 -15.32 -13.44 -1.38
CA TYR A 466 -14.74 -13.66 -0.07
C TYR A 466 -14.62 -12.38 0.75
N VAL A 467 -14.50 -12.53 2.06
CA VAL A 467 -14.21 -11.47 3.04
C VAL A 467 -13.31 -12.02 4.15
N VAL A 468 -12.54 -11.14 4.78
CA VAL A 468 -11.57 -11.45 5.83
C VAL A 468 -11.89 -10.57 7.04
N SER A 469 -11.72 -11.05 8.27
CA SER A 469 -11.84 -10.21 9.47
C SER A 469 -10.68 -9.23 9.59
N ASP A 470 -10.88 -8.12 10.31
CA ASP A 470 -9.87 -7.05 10.46
C ASP A 470 -8.51 -7.55 10.97
N ASP A 471 -8.52 -8.51 11.90
CA ASP A 471 -7.34 -9.17 12.47
C ASP A 471 -6.86 -10.40 11.67
N GLY A 472 -7.49 -10.69 10.52
CA GLY A 472 -7.11 -11.77 9.60
C GLY A 472 -7.44 -13.19 10.04
N HIS A 473 -7.93 -13.41 11.26
CA HIS A 473 -8.08 -14.78 11.79
C HIS A 473 -9.34 -15.51 11.29
N LEU A 474 -10.28 -14.80 10.66
CA LEU A 474 -11.46 -15.38 10.01
C LEU A 474 -11.44 -15.06 8.51
N VAL A 475 -11.84 -16.05 7.71
CA VAL A 475 -12.14 -15.87 6.29
C VAL A 475 -13.49 -16.50 5.99
N ALA A 476 -14.28 -15.84 5.15
CA ALA A 476 -15.50 -16.42 4.59
C ALA A 476 -15.46 -16.34 3.08
N TYR A 477 -15.78 -17.42 2.38
CA TYR A 477 -15.75 -17.48 0.93
C TYR A 477 -16.88 -18.34 0.37
N GLN A 478 -17.39 -17.98 -0.80
CA GLN A 478 -18.35 -18.77 -1.54
C GLN A 478 -17.74 -20.10 -2.00
N SER A 479 -18.52 -21.17 -1.97
CA SER A 479 -18.09 -22.50 -2.38
C SER A 479 -19.08 -23.08 -3.39
N GLY A 480 -18.58 -23.45 -4.58
CA GLY A 480 -19.33 -24.22 -5.57
C GLY A 480 -20.36 -23.42 -6.38
N GLY A 481 -19.89 -22.45 -7.18
CA GLY A 481 -20.70 -21.68 -8.13
C GLY A 481 -20.01 -20.37 -8.52
N ALA A 482 -20.50 -19.70 -9.56
CA ALA A 482 -20.09 -18.33 -9.87
C ALA A 482 -20.60 -17.34 -8.81
N LEU A 483 -20.07 -16.11 -8.78
CA LEU A 483 -20.43 -15.05 -7.82
C LEU A 483 -21.95 -14.92 -7.59
N ASN A 484 -22.70 -15.03 -8.69
CA ASN A 484 -24.15 -14.82 -8.75
C ASN A 484 -25.00 -16.08 -8.59
N GLU A 485 -24.37 -17.24 -8.46
CA GLU A 485 -25.02 -18.55 -8.45
C GLU A 485 -24.69 -19.35 -7.18
N ALA A 486 -23.65 -18.95 -6.44
CA ALA A 486 -23.21 -19.67 -5.26
C ALA A 486 -24.30 -19.72 -4.18
N ARG A 487 -24.53 -20.92 -3.64
CA ARG A 487 -25.56 -21.21 -2.62
C ARG A 487 -24.99 -21.53 -1.25
N LYS A 488 -23.67 -21.49 -1.14
CA LYS A 488 -22.92 -21.95 0.02
C LYS A 488 -21.74 -21.03 0.28
N ILE A 489 -21.54 -20.67 1.55
CA ILE A 489 -20.36 -19.99 2.06
C ILE A 489 -19.70 -20.87 3.12
N ILE A 490 -18.38 -21.00 3.04
CA ILE A 490 -17.55 -21.55 4.11
C ILE A 490 -17.00 -20.39 4.92
N VAL A 491 -17.22 -20.42 6.24
CA VAL A 491 -16.57 -19.52 7.19
C VAL A 491 -15.55 -20.33 7.97
N LYS A 492 -14.27 -19.98 7.85
CA LYS A 492 -13.14 -20.68 8.46
C LYS A 492 -12.44 -19.77 9.46
N ASN A 493 -12.20 -20.32 10.65
CA ASN A 493 -11.28 -19.73 11.62
C ASN A 493 -9.89 -20.30 11.37
N LEU A 494 -8.94 -19.43 11.00
CA LEU A 494 -7.60 -19.80 10.59
C LEU A 494 -6.71 -20.17 11.80
N SER A 495 -6.97 -19.56 12.97
CA SER A 495 -6.21 -19.83 14.20
C SER A 495 -6.38 -21.27 14.68
N ASN A 496 -7.59 -21.83 14.61
CA ASN A 496 -7.89 -23.19 15.09
C ASN A 496 -8.34 -24.17 13.99
N GLY A 497 -8.57 -23.69 12.76
CA GLY A 497 -8.94 -24.50 11.60
C GLY A 497 -10.40 -24.89 11.51
N LYS A 498 -11.24 -24.51 12.48
CA LYS A 498 -12.66 -24.86 12.49
C LYS A 498 -13.40 -24.15 11.36
N GLU A 499 -14.33 -24.89 10.77
CA GLU A 499 -15.17 -24.41 9.69
C GLU A 499 -16.64 -24.51 10.06
N ARG A 500 -17.44 -23.61 9.50
CA ARG A 500 -18.89 -23.68 9.49
C ARG A 500 -19.39 -23.31 8.10
N THR A 501 -20.60 -23.76 7.78
CA THR A 501 -21.22 -23.51 6.48
C THR A 501 -22.48 -22.68 6.66
N VAL A 502 -22.69 -21.74 5.74
CA VAL A 502 -23.94 -21.00 5.58
C VAL A 502 -24.51 -21.34 4.19
N GLU A 503 -25.80 -21.66 4.13
CA GLU A 503 -26.49 -22.08 2.89
C GLU A 503 -27.80 -21.29 2.70
N CYS A 504 -28.23 -21.13 1.44
CA CYS A 504 -29.50 -20.51 1.07
C CYS A 504 -30.44 -21.49 0.34
N ALA A 505 -31.69 -21.05 0.08
CA ALA A 505 -32.69 -21.86 -0.61
C ALA A 505 -32.32 -22.14 -2.09
N GLU A 506 -33.12 -22.98 -2.77
CA GLU A 506 -32.86 -23.42 -4.15
C GLU A 506 -32.95 -22.32 -5.20
N ASP A 507 -33.81 -21.34 -5.00
CA ASP A 507 -34.04 -20.18 -5.87
C ASP A 507 -33.18 -18.96 -5.49
N GLU A 508 -32.32 -19.11 -4.49
CA GLU A 508 -31.48 -18.06 -3.92
C GLU A 508 -30.00 -18.25 -4.24
N CYS A 509 -29.24 -17.17 -4.14
CA CYS A 509 -27.79 -17.17 -4.00
C CYS A 509 -27.38 -16.35 -2.78
N ILE A 510 -26.16 -16.56 -2.28
CA ILE A 510 -25.69 -16.02 -1.01
C ILE A 510 -24.32 -15.37 -1.17
N ARG A 511 -24.08 -14.20 -0.58
CA ARG A 511 -22.84 -13.42 -0.72
C ARG A 511 -22.21 -13.10 0.65
N PRO A 512 -20.89 -13.29 0.83
CA PRO A 512 -20.19 -12.80 2.00
C PRO A 512 -20.11 -11.27 1.94
N LEU A 513 -20.33 -10.59 3.08
CA LEU A 513 -20.35 -9.12 3.16
C LEU A 513 -19.38 -8.55 4.18
N GLY A 514 -18.91 -9.35 5.14
CA GLY A 514 -17.87 -8.93 6.07
C GLY A 514 -17.97 -9.61 7.42
N PHE A 515 -17.26 -9.05 8.39
CA PHE A 515 -17.33 -9.43 9.79
C PHE A 515 -17.53 -8.17 10.63
N VAL A 516 -18.29 -8.31 11.72
CA VAL A 516 -18.26 -7.34 12.82
C VAL A 516 -17.75 -8.08 14.04
N LYS A 517 -16.52 -7.79 14.45
CA LYS A 517 -15.77 -8.64 15.39
C LYS A 517 -15.71 -10.09 14.86
N ASN A 518 -16.39 -11.03 15.54
CA ASN A 518 -16.45 -12.45 15.17
C ASN A 518 -17.78 -12.86 14.51
N ASP A 519 -18.71 -11.92 14.34
CA ASP A 519 -20.02 -12.18 13.76
C ASP A 519 -19.95 -12.01 12.25
N PHE A 520 -20.38 -13.03 11.52
CA PHE A 520 -20.30 -13.07 10.07
C PHE A 520 -21.52 -12.42 9.42
N VAL A 521 -21.29 -11.48 8.50
CA VAL A 521 -22.32 -10.76 7.76
C VAL A 521 -22.41 -11.33 6.35
N TYR A 522 -23.63 -11.70 5.91
CA TYR A 522 -23.87 -12.17 4.55
C TYR A 522 -25.21 -11.68 4.02
N GLY A 523 -25.31 -11.55 2.70
CA GLY A 523 -26.55 -11.21 2.02
C GLY A 523 -27.12 -12.40 1.27
N VAL A 524 -28.43 -12.38 1.08
CA VAL A 524 -29.17 -13.39 0.31
C VAL A 524 -29.92 -12.69 -0.81
N ALA A 525 -29.71 -13.17 -2.03
CA ALA A 525 -30.34 -12.68 -3.24
C ALA A 525 -31.22 -13.77 -3.86
N LYS A 526 -32.23 -13.37 -4.63
CA LYS A 526 -33.04 -14.28 -5.43
C LYS A 526 -32.56 -14.25 -6.85
N THR A 527 -32.33 -15.41 -7.45
CA THR A 527 -31.90 -15.52 -8.85
C THR A 527 -32.92 -14.92 -9.82
N ALA A 528 -34.21 -14.98 -9.48
CA ALA A 528 -35.30 -14.35 -10.24
C ALA A 528 -35.27 -12.81 -10.19
N ASP A 529 -34.56 -12.23 -9.23
CA ASP A 529 -34.40 -10.79 -9.10
C ASP A 529 -33.18 -10.25 -9.86
N THR A 530 -32.38 -11.09 -10.51
CA THR A 530 -31.28 -10.63 -11.36
C THR A 530 -31.77 -9.62 -12.41
N GLY A 531 -31.04 -8.52 -12.54
CA GLY A 531 -31.34 -7.45 -13.47
C GLY A 531 -30.08 -6.69 -13.85
N LYS A 532 -30.25 -5.43 -14.26
CA LYS A 532 -29.14 -4.55 -14.59
C LYS A 532 -29.15 -3.30 -13.72
N THR A 533 -27.99 -2.71 -13.46
CA THR A 533 -27.90 -1.32 -13.00
C THR A 533 -28.25 -0.36 -14.15
N VAL A 534 -28.31 0.93 -13.87
CA VAL A 534 -28.53 1.95 -14.91
C VAL A 534 -27.39 2.00 -15.95
N SER A 535 -26.17 1.60 -15.57
CA SER A 535 -25.02 1.45 -16.49
C SER A 535 -25.15 0.26 -17.45
N GLY A 536 -26.09 -0.64 -17.18
CA GLY A 536 -26.26 -1.88 -17.92
C GLY A 536 -25.43 -3.04 -17.37
N GLU A 537 -24.70 -2.84 -16.27
CA GLU A 537 -23.98 -3.91 -15.57
C GLU A 537 -24.96 -4.88 -14.91
N MET A 538 -24.59 -6.15 -14.85
CA MET A 538 -25.41 -7.17 -14.22
C MET A 538 -25.44 -6.97 -12.71
N ALA A 539 -26.64 -6.88 -12.14
CA ALA A 539 -26.84 -6.78 -10.69
C ALA A 539 -27.59 -8.02 -10.19
N VAL A 540 -27.09 -8.59 -9.09
CA VAL A 540 -27.78 -9.64 -8.32
C VAL A 540 -28.02 -9.10 -6.90
N PRO A 541 -29.10 -8.35 -6.73
CA PRO A 541 -29.36 -7.62 -5.50
C PRO A 541 -29.81 -8.55 -4.38
N MET A 542 -29.34 -8.26 -3.17
CA MET A 542 -29.69 -8.99 -1.96
C MET A 542 -30.98 -8.42 -1.39
N TYR A 543 -32.03 -9.24 -1.30
CA TYR A 543 -33.29 -8.82 -0.71
C TYR A 543 -33.24 -8.80 0.82
N LYS A 544 -32.25 -9.48 1.42
CA LYS A 544 -31.98 -9.44 2.86
C LYS A 544 -30.49 -9.59 3.17
N VAL A 545 -30.11 -9.09 4.34
CA VAL A 545 -28.79 -9.26 4.97
C VAL A 545 -28.97 -9.90 6.34
N GLU A 546 -28.13 -10.87 6.68
CA GLU A 546 -28.16 -11.60 7.95
C GLU A 546 -26.79 -11.53 8.64
N ILE A 547 -26.82 -11.43 9.97
CA ILE A 547 -25.62 -11.46 10.82
C ILE A 547 -25.68 -12.72 11.68
N GLN A 548 -24.65 -13.56 11.57
CA GLN A 548 -24.56 -14.85 12.25
C GLN A 548 -23.35 -14.90 13.19
N ASN A 549 -23.64 -15.08 14.48
CA ASN A 549 -22.60 -15.18 15.51
C ASN A 549 -21.80 -16.49 15.43
N SER A 550 -20.68 -16.57 16.14
CA SER A 550 -19.77 -17.74 16.15
C SER A 550 -20.41 -19.10 16.49
N LYS A 551 -21.63 -19.13 17.04
CA LYS A 551 -22.40 -20.35 17.35
C LYS A 551 -23.38 -20.73 16.23
N SER A 552 -23.23 -20.15 15.05
CA SER A 552 -24.13 -20.32 13.90
C SER A 552 -25.58 -19.89 14.15
N LYS A 553 -25.80 -18.93 15.05
CA LYS A 553 -27.13 -18.35 15.29
C LYS A 553 -27.24 -17.00 14.58
N VAL A 554 -28.28 -16.82 13.77
CA VAL A 554 -28.64 -15.51 13.22
C VAL A 554 -29.08 -14.60 14.36
N VAL A 555 -28.35 -13.51 14.57
CA VAL A 555 -28.60 -12.50 15.62
C VAL A 555 -29.31 -11.27 15.08
N LYS A 556 -29.22 -11.01 13.78
CA LYS A 556 -29.90 -9.91 13.09
C LYS A 556 -30.29 -10.30 11.66
N THR A 557 -31.45 -9.84 11.22
CA THR A 557 -31.90 -9.86 9.82
C THR A 557 -32.33 -8.45 9.44
N TYR A 558 -31.80 -7.96 8.33
CA TYR A 558 -32.19 -6.72 7.67
C TYR A 558 -32.93 -7.06 6.38
N GLN A 559 -34.17 -6.58 6.24
CA GLN A 559 -35.01 -6.79 5.08
C GLN A 559 -36.06 -5.68 5.03
N ILE A 560 -36.17 -4.98 3.89
CA ILE A 560 -37.15 -3.92 3.66
C ILE A 560 -37.85 -4.21 2.33
N ASP A 561 -39.19 -4.28 2.35
CA ASP A 561 -39.97 -4.57 1.15
C ASP A 561 -39.78 -3.50 0.07
N GLY A 562 -39.50 -3.93 -1.16
CA GLY A 562 -39.27 -3.05 -2.31
C GLY A 562 -37.88 -2.39 -2.35
N THR A 563 -37.01 -2.70 -1.40
CA THR A 563 -35.62 -2.22 -1.35
C THR A 563 -34.66 -3.41 -1.37
N TYR A 564 -33.54 -3.23 -2.06
CA TYR A 564 -32.51 -4.23 -2.21
C TYR A 564 -31.17 -3.68 -1.75
N VAL A 565 -30.28 -4.55 -1.27
CA VAL A 565 -28.90 -4.23 -0.94
C VAL A 565 -28.02 -4.68 -2.11
N LEU A 566 -27.22 -3.76 -2.64
CA LEU A 566 -26.25 -4.05 -3.70
C LEU A 566 -24.89 -4.41 -3.13
N ASP A 567 -24.52 -3.78 -2.02
CA ASP A 567 -23.22 -3.95 -1.37
C ASP A 567 -23.28 -3.57 0.12
N ALA A 568 -22.27 -3.96 0.88
CA ALA A 568 -22.12 -3.61 2.29
C ALA A 568 -20.65 -3.41 2.66
N VAL A 569 -20.37 -2.34 3.41
CA VAL A 569 -19.04 -2.03 3.95
C VAL A 569 -19.11 -2.07 5.47
N SER A 570 -18.18 -2.77 6.11
CA SER A 570 -18.09 -2.85 7.58
C SER A 570 -16.90 -2.04 8.07
N GLU A 571 -17.13 -1.13 9.00
CA GLU A 571 -16.10 -0.31 9.66
C GLU A 571 -16.34 -0.33 11.18
N ASP A 572 -15.36 -0.81 11.94
CA ASP A 572 -15.41 -1.00 13.40
C ASP A 572 -16.65 -1.79 13.88
N ASN A 573 -17.70 -1.07 14.28
CA ASN A 573 -18.94 -1.60 14.81
C ASN A 573 -20.15 -1.23 13.94
N MET A 574 -19.95 -0.66 12.76
CA MET A 574 -21.02 -0.21 11.86
C MET A 574 -20.91 -0.89 10.50
N ILE A 575 -22.05 -1.32 9.97
CA ILE A 575 -22.18 -1.80 8.60
C ILE A 575 -22.98 -0.76 7.82
N THR A 576 -22.40 -0.22 6.77
CA THR A 576 -23.06 0.66 5.80
C THR A 576 -23.58 -0.17 4.63
N LEU A 577 -24.87 -0.10 4.33
CA LEU A 577 -25.54 -0.83 3.25
C LEU A 577 -25.81 0.09 2.07
N SER A 578 -25.27 -0.26 0.90
CA SER A 578 -25.60 0.37 -0.39
C SER A 578 -26.93 -0.20 -0.89
N ARG A 579 -27.91 0.67 -1.13
CA ARG A 579 -29.30 0.25 -1.42
C ARG A 579 -29.77 0.67 -2.80
N ALA A 580 -30.73 -0.08 -3.34
CA ALA A 580 -31.40 0.22 -4.59
C ALA A 580 -32.89 -0.13 -4.59
N THR A 581 -33.64 0.51 -5.46
CA THR A 581 -35.02 0.15 -5.84
C THR A 581 -35.05 -0.46 -7.23
N LYS A 582 -36.03 -1.33 -7.48
CA LYS A 582 -36.21 -2.02 -8.76
C LYS A 582 -37.36 -1.41 -9.56
N GLU A 583 -37.11 -1.05 -10.81
CA GLU A 583 -38.13 -0.70 -11.79
C GLU A 583 -37.97 -1.58 -13.04
N GLY A 584 -38.94 -2.47 -13.28
CA GLY A 584 -38.81 -3.48 -14.32
C GLY A 584 -37.64 -4.44 -14.06
N GLY A 585 -36.66 -4.44 -14.96
CA GLY A 585 -35.41 -5.21 -14.84
C GLY A 585 -34.21 -4.38 -14.38
N THR A 586 -34.41 -3.11 -14.00
CA THR A 586 -33.34 -2.16 -13.71
C THR A 586 -33.32 -1.75 -12.25
N TYR A 587 -32.11 -1.62 -11.68
CA TYR A 587 -31.86 -1.19 -10.31
C TYR A 587 -31.26 0.21 -10.28
N THR A 588 -31.87 1.09 -9.48
CA THR A 588 -31.43 2.48 -9.27
C THR A 588 -31.01 2.67 -7.81
N ASN A 589 -29.82 3.22 -7.60
CA ASN A 589 -29.29 3.49 -6.26
C ASN A 589 -30.18 4.46 -5.47
N ILE A 590 -30.33 4.21 -4.17
CA ILE A 590 -31.02 5.09 -3.21
C ILE A 590 -30.11 5.34 -2.00
N ALA A 591 -30.54 6.21 -1.08
CA ALA A 591 -29.77 6.54 0.12
C ALA A 591 -29.34 5.28 0.92
N PRO A 592 -28.11 5.23 1.46
CA PRO A 592 -27.63 4.09 2.24
C PRO A 592 -28.41 3.90 3.55
N ASP A 593 -28.20 2.76 4.21
CA ASP A 593 -28.70 2.46 5.56
C ASP A 593 -27.58 1.89 6.43
N TYR A 594 -27.78 1.86 7.75
CA TYR A 594 -26.72 1.52 8.70
C TYR A 594 -27.18 0.48 9.73
N ILE A 595 -26.32 -0.51 10.00
CA ILE A 595 -26.48 -1.45 11.12
C ILE A 595 -25.35 -1.22 12.11
N THR A 596 -25.67 -0.83 13.34
CA THR A 596 -24.69 -0.64 14.41
C THR A 596 -24.70 -1.78 15.42
N ASN A 597 -23.50 -2.22 15.82
CA ASN A 597 -23.27 -3.14 16.92
C ASN A 597 -23.06 -2.36 18.22
N ASN A 598 -23.91 -2.63 19.21
CA ASN A 598 -23.89 -1.97 20.52
C ASN A 598 -23.19 -2.82 21.61
N GLU A 599 -22.51 -3.90 21.25
CA GLU A 599 -21.72 -4.67 22.22
C GLU A 599 -20.52 -3.86 22.70
N GLU A 600 -20.48 -3.56 24.00
CA GLU A 600 -19.35 -2.90 24.65
C GLU A 600 -18.05 -3.67 24.37
N LYS A 601 -16.99 -2.95 23.99
CA LYS A 601 -15.64 -3.50 23.86
C LYS A 601 -15.18 -3.96 25.24
N GLU A 602 -14.69 -5.21 25.36
CA GLU A 602 -14.02 -5.62 26.59
C GLU A 602 -12.88 -4.64 26.88
N LYS A 603 -12.89 -4.02 28.06
CA LYS A 603 -11.89 -3.03 28.43
C LYS A 603 -10.58 -3.75 28.72
N SER A 604 -9.61 -3.59 27.82
CA SER A 604 -8.21 -3.93 28.07
C SER A 604 -7.64 -3.00 29.15
N ASN A 605 -6.68 -3.51 29.94
CA ASN A 605 -5.91 -2.68 30.88
C ASN A 605 -5.07 -1.63 30.13
N ILE A 606 -4.64 -1.96 28.92
CA ILE A 606 -3.77 -1.13 28.07
C ILE A 606 -4.56 -0.66 26.85
N TYR A 607 -4.51 0.63 26.55
CA TYR A 607 -5.21 1.23 25.41
C TYR A 607 -4.43 2.44 24.86
N LEU A 608 -4.65 2.76 23.60
CA LEU A 608 -4.05 3.93 22.96
C LEU A 608 -4.76 5.21 23.43
N GLU A 609 -3.99 6.24 23.78
CA GLU A 609 -4.50 7.52 24.25
C GLU A 609 -3.73 8.69 23.63
N THR A 610 -4.45 9.65 23.05
CA THR A 610 -3.91 10.94 22.62
C THR A 610 -3.96 11.95 23.77
N TYR A 611 -2.88 12.72 23.93
CA TYR A 611 -2.78 13.82 24.89
C TYR A 611 -2.03 15.01 24.28
N THR A 612 -2.25 16.20 24.81
CA THR A 612 -1.69 17.44 24.25
C THR A 612 -0.62 18.04 25.17
N THR A 613 0.48 18.54 24.62
CA THR A 613 1.47 19.38 25.31
C THR A 613 1.70 20.71 24.59
N GLU A 614 2.42 21.64 25.22
CA GLU A 614 2.68 22.97 24.62
C GLU A 614 3.69 22.91 23.46
N LEU A 615 4.73 22.06 23.55
CA LEU A 615 5.78 22.00 22.52
C LEU A 615 5.42 21.08 21.35
N LYS A 616 4.88 19.89 21.65
CA LYS A 616 4.64 18.83 20.66
C LYS A 616 3.17 18.70 20.25
N GLU A 617 2.29 19.47 20.88
CA GLU A 617 0.85 19.42 20.64
C GLU A 617 0.30 18.00 20.84
N SER A 618 -0.49 17.46 19.90
CA SER A 618 -1.00 16.11 19.95
C SER A 618 0.11 15.05 19.93
N GLN A 619 0.16 14.26 21.00
CA GLN A 619 1.04 13.12 21.18
C GLN A 619 0.24 11.87 21.54
N VAL A 620 0.83 10.70 21.28
CA VAL A 620 0.22 9.41 21.55
C VAL A 620 0.98 8.66 22.65
N ARG A 621 0.25 7.94 23.49
CA ARG A 621 0.79 6.98 24.45
C ARG A 621 -0.02 5.69 24.49
N LEU A 622 0.61 4.60 24.90
CA LEU A 622 -0.10 3.41 25.38
C LEU A 622 -0.35 3.59 26.88
N ALA A 623 -1.59 3.89 27.24
CA ALA A 623 -2.01 4.15 28.60
C ALA A 623 -2.37 2.86 29.35
N TYR A 624 -2.04 2.82 30.65
CA TYR A 624 -2.28 1.72 31.56
C TYR A 624 -3.28 2.16 32.63
N ASN A 625 -4.43 1.49 32.74
CA ASN A 625 -5.44 1.83 33.76
C ASN A 625 -4.91 1.71 35.19
N ASP A 626 -3.97 0.78 35.41
CA ASP A 626 -3.30 0.53 36.68
C ASP A 626 -1.92 1.22 36.78
N GLY A 627 -1.60 2.10 35.82
CA GLY A 627 -0.37 2.89 35.74
C GLY A 627 0.90 2.08 35.49
N VAL A 628 2.04 2.76 35.41
CA VAL A 628 3.38 2.13 35.32
C VAL A 628 4.26 2.67 36.44
N THR A 629 4.85 1.78 37.24
CA THR A 629 5.62 2.15 38.44
C THR A 629 7.10 2.34 38.18
N ASP A 630 7.69 1.49 37.35
CA ASP A 630 9.09 1.60 36.95
C ASP A 630 9.19 2.38 35.65
N LYS A 631 10.11 3.33 35.59
CA LYS A 631 10.25 4.27 34.47
C LYS A 631 11.59 4.09 33.74
N GLU A 632 12.43 3.17 34.22
CA GLU A 632 13.74 2.86 33.65
C GLU A 632 13.80 1.37 33.25
N PRO A 633 13.05 0.98 32.21
CA PRO A 633 12.87 -0.41 31.87
C PRO A 633 14.17 -1.02 31.36
N LYS A 634 14.33 -2.33 31.57
CA LYS A 634 15.44 -3.04 30.97
C LYS A 634 15.23 -3.17 29.47
N VAL A 635 16.12 -2.56 28.69
CA VAL A 635 16.10 -2.66 27.22
C VAL A 635 16.72 -3.97 26.75
N LEU A 636 15.99 -4.71 25.92
CA LEU A 636 16.42 -5.94 25.29
C LEU A 636 16.47 -5.75 23.76
N LYS A 637 17.47 -6.39 23.14
CA LYS A 637 17.54 -6.58 21.69
C LYS A 637 17.48 -8.08 21.41
N PRO A 638 16.28 -8.64 21.22
CA PRO A 638 16.12 -10.00 20.73
C PRO A 638 17.04 -10.30 19.57
N LYS A 639 17.62 -11.50 19.57
CA LYS A 639 18.50 -11.95 18.48
C LYS A 639 17.73 -12.90 17.57
N GLN A 640 18.08 -12.90 16.28
CA GLN A 640 17.53 -13.84 15.31
C GLN A 640 18.11 -15.22 15.55
N VAL A 641 17.32 -16.28 15.42
CA VAL A 641 17.85 -17.65 15.56
C VAL A 641 18.76 -17.93 14.35
N LEU A 642 19.92 -18.51 14.61
CA LEU A 642 20.90 -18.87 13.59
C LEU A 642 20.54 -20.21 12.95
N PHE A 643 20.88 -20.35 11.66
CA PHE A 643 20.60 -21.56 10.86
C PHE A 643 19.11 -21.88 10.74
N GLU A 644 18.27 -20.84 10.76
CA GLU A 644 16.91 -20.93 10.27
C GLU A 644 16.97 -21.41 8.81
N ASN A 645 16.17 -22.42 8.46
CA ASN A 645 15.87 -22.74 7.07
C ASN A 645 14.40 -22.36 6.90
N PRO A 646 14.08 -21.06 6.78
CA PRO A 646 12.70 -20.65 6.61
C PRO A 646 12.13 -21.31 5.36
N THR A 647 10.87 -21.70 5.41
CA THR A 647 10.19 -22.14 4.20
C THR A 647 10.08 -20.95 3.26
N VAL A 648 10.73 -21.03 2.10
CA VAL A 648 10.57 -20.04 1.03
C VAL A 648 9.45 -20.52 0.10
N ILE A 649 8.44 -19.67 -0.06
CA ILE A 649 7.30 -19.91 -0.94
C ILE A 649 7.32 -18.85 -2.02
N THR A 650 7.10 -19.26 -3.27
CA THR A 650 6.95 -18.33 -4.39
C THR A 650 5.63 -18.62 -5.09
N PHE A 651 4.86 -17.57 -5.35
CA PHE A 651 3.66 -17.63 -6.17
C PHE A 651 3.99 -16.95 -7.51
N ASP A 652 4.76 -17.65 -8.35
CA ASP A 652 5.09 -17.16 -9.70
C ASP A 652 3.88 -17.29 -10.64
N ASP A 653 3.83 -16.47 -11.69
CA ASP A 653 2.90 -16.57 -12.83
C ASP A 653 1.41 -16.36 -12.51
N VAL A 654 1.08 -15.36 -11.67
CA VAL A 654 -0.31 -15.02 -11.40
C VAL A 654 -0.76 -13.87 -12.31
N ASP A 655 -1.81 -14.11 -13.11
CA ASP A 655 -2.41 -13.11 -14.00
C ASP A 655 -3.21 -12.11 -13.16
N ILE A 656 -2.64 -10.92 -12.96
CA ILE A 656 -3.20 -9.84 -12.12
C ILE A 656 -4.45 -9.20 -12.78
N GLY A 657 -4.81 -9.60 -14.00
CA GLY A 657 -5.97 -9.07 -14.70
C GLY A 657 -5.88 -7.56 -14.96
N ASN A 658 -7.01 -6.95 -15.34
CA ASN A 658 -7.08 -5.51 -15.57
C ASN A 658 -7.45 -4.80 -14.25
N LYS A 659 -6.45 -4.20 -13.59
CA LYS A 659 -6.62 -3.40 -12.37
C LYS A 659 -6.22 -1.95 -12.62
N TYR A 660 -6.64 -1.08 -11.71
CA TYR A 660 -6.33 0.35 -11.69
C TYR A 660 -5.54 0.69 -10.43
N TYR A 661 -4.35 1.23 -10.61
CA TYR A 661 -3.41 1.53 -9.54
C TYR A 661 -3.43 3.03 -9.27
N VAL A 662 -3.71 3.41 -8.02
CA VAL A 662 -3.73 4.80 -7.58
C VAL A 662 -2.42 5.15 -6.90
N TYR A 663 -1.70 6.12 -7.44
CA TYR A 663 -0.49 6.67 -6.82
C TYR A 663 -0.74 8.09 -6.33
N GLY A 664 -0.35 8.39 -5.10
CA GLY A 664 -0.53 9.69 -4.47
C GLY A 664 0.40 9.84 -3.27
N TYR A 665 0.84 11.06 -2.99
CA TYR A 665 1.82 11.35 -1.94
C TYR A 665 3.07 10.44 -2.00
N GLY A 666 3.53 10.18 -3.24
CA GLY A 666 4.76 9.45 -3.55
C GLY A 666 4.75 7.93 -3.34
N LYS A 667 3.60 7.32 -3.06
CA LYS A 667 3.46 5.85 -2.97
C LYS A 667 2.19 5.33 -3.66
N LEU A 668 2.14 4.02 -3.89
CA LEU A 668 0.88 3.34 -4.24
C LEU A 668 -0.08 3.42 -3.05
N LYS A 669 -1.28 3.94 -3.28
CA LYS A 669 -2.34 4.13 -2.28
C LYS A 669 -3.42 3.04 -2.32
N GLY A 670 -3.60 2.38 -3.46
CA GLY A 670 -4.60 1.34 -3.61
C GLY A 670 -4.65 0.76 -5.02
N ILE A 671 -5.27 -0.41 -5.13
CA ILE A 671 -5.49 -1.15 -6.36
C ILE A 671 -6.99 -1.45 -6.45
N TYR A 672 -7.60 -1.11 -7.58
CA TYR A 672 -9.06 -1.12 -7.75
C TYR A 672 -9.46 -1.84 -9.05
N ASP A 673 -10.65 -2.43 -9.04
CA ASP A 673 -11.27 -3.07 -10.22
C ASP A 673 -11.97 -2.09 -11.15
N ARG A 674 -12.39 -0.94 -10.62
CA ARG A 674 -13.20 0.05 -11.35
C ARG A 674 -12.47 1.37 -11.46
N ALA A 675 -12.44 1.91 -12.69
CA ALA A 675 -11.74 3.15 -12.99
C ALA A 675 -12.33 4.34 -12.20
N GLY A 676 -13.66 4.44 -12.11
CA GLY A 676 -14.31 5.54 -11.39
C GLY A 676 -13.98 5.56 -9.90
N GLU A 677 -13.84 4.38 -9.28
CA GLU A 677 -13.41 4.26 -7.88
C GLU A 677 -11.95 4.67 -7.70
N ALA A 678 -11.06 4.21 -8.58
CA ALA A 678 -9.67 4.63 -8.59
C ALA A 678 -9.53 6.14 -8.78
N ILE A 679 -10.31 6.74 -9.69
CA ILE A 679 -10.28 8.18 -9.99
C ILE A 679 -10.69 9.01 -8.78
N ARG A 680 -11.77 8.66 -8.08
CA ARG A 680 -12.18 9.38 -6.87
C ARG A 680 -11.11 9.33 -5.77
N ASN A 681 -10.52 8.15 -5.57
CA ASN A 681 -9.43 7.98 -4.59
C ASN A 681 -8.17 8.75 -4.99
N ALA A 682 -7.81 8.77 -6.27
CA ALA A 682 -6.71 9.59 -6.79
C ALA A 682 -7.01 11.08 -6.66
N ASN A 683 -8.26 11.50 -6.90
CA ASN A 683 -8.69 12.88 -6.79
C ASN A 683 -8.57 13.41 -5.36
N GLY A 684 -8.92 12.60 -4.36
CA GLY A 684 -8.78 12.94 -2.95
C GLY A 684 -7.34 13.10 -2.47
N CYS A 685 -6.35 12.55 -3.19
CA CYS A 685 -4.92 12.68 -2.86
C CYS A 685 -4.10 13.38 -3.95
N ASN A 686 -4.76 14.14 -4.84
CA ASN A 686 -4.15 14.83 -5.99
C ASN A 686 -3.20 13.94 -6.83
N GLY A 687 -3.54 12.65 -6.93
CA GLY A 687 -2.71 11.61 -7.49
C GLY A 687 -2.93 11.31 -8.97
N VAL A 688 -2.54 10.09 -9.36
CA VAL A 688 -2.67 9.54 -10.72
C VAL A 688 -3.25 8.13 -10.67
N VAL A 689 -3.92 7.73 -11.75
CA VAL A 689 -4.44 6.38 -11.99
C VAL A 689 -3.77 5.81 -13.22
N VAL A 690 -3.18 4.62 -13.09
CA VAL A 690 -2.64 3.85 -14.22
C VAL A 690 -3.27 2.46 -14.29
N ALA A 691 -3.34 1.89 -15.48
CA ALA A 691 -3.74 0.49 -15.68
C ALA A 691 -2.56 -0.48 -15.43
N SER A 692 -2.82 -1.79 -15.43
CA SER A 692 -1.78 -2.83 -15.29
C SER A 692 -0.66 -2.74 -16.33
N ASP A 693 -0.92 -2.20 -17.52
CA ASP A 693 0.08 -1.94 -18.57
C ASP A 693 0.82 -0.59 -18.38
N GLN A 694 0.68 0.04 -17.21
CA GLN A 694 1.22 1.35 -16.85
C GLN A 694 0.71 2.52 -17.69
N SER A 695 -0.29 2.32 -18.55
CA SER A 695 -0.91 3.44 -19.27
C SER A 695 -1.72 4.34 -18.33
N TYR A 696 -1.59 5.66 -18.51
CA TYR A 696 -2.36 6.63 -17.74
C TYR A 696 -3.85 6.52 -18.07
N VAL A 697 -4.64 6.36 -17.02
CA VAL A 697 -6.11 6.38 -17.07
C VAL A 697 -6.61 7.75 -16.63
N TRP A 698 -5.97 8.33 -15.61
CA TRP A 698 -6.35 9.63 -15.06
C TRP A 698 -5.19 10.32 -14.35
N GLU A 699 -5.12 11.65 -14.44
CA GLU A 699 -4.17 12.47 -13.68
C GLU A 699 -4.84 13.75 -13.19
N ARG A 700 -4.68 14.07 -11.90
CA ARG A 700 -5.19 15.34 -11.35
C ARG A 700 -4.54 16.49 -12.09
N GLY A 701 -5.31 17.46 -12.59
CA GLY A 701 -4.79 18.74 -13.08
C GLY A 701 -3.92 18.70 -14.35
N ASN A 702 -3.61 17.53 -14.93
CA ASN A 702 -2.93 17.42 -16.21
C ASN A 702 -3.91 17.57 -17.38
N ARG A 703 -4.58 18.73 -17.47
CA ARG A 703 -5.57 19.01 -18.53
C ARG A 703 -5.57 20.49 -18.92
N ASN A 704 -6.04 20.77 -20.14
CA ASN A 704 -6.30 22.14 -20.58
C ASN A 704 -7.51 22.74 -19.83
N LEU A 705 -7.56 24.06 -19.69
CA LEU A 705 -8.69 24.78 -19.05
C LEU A 705 -9.99 24.65 -19.85
N GLN A 706 -9.89 24.52 -21.17
CA GLN A 706 -11.01 24.29 -22.07
C GLN A 706 -10.61 23.26 -23.11
N TYR A 707 -11.56 22.40 -23.49
CA TYR A 707 -11.34 21.39 -24.52
C TYR A 707 -12.67 21.00 -25.16
N ILE A 708 -12.66 20.68 -26.45
CA ILE A 708 -13.81 20.09 -27.14
C ILE A 708 -13.33 19.09 -28.19
N ILE A 709 -13.93 17.90 -28.18
CA ILE A 709 -13.72 16.88 -29.20
C ILE A 709 -14.36 17.39 -30.49
N SER A 710 -13.54 17.65 -31.51
CA SER A 710 -13.97 18.27 -32.77
C SER A 710 -13.59 17.47 -34.01
N ASP A 711 -12.80 16.42 -33.85
CA ASP A 711 -12.23 15.59 -34.92
C ASP A 711 -12.80 14.15 -34.95
N LYS A 712 -13.84 13.86 -34.16
CA LYS A 712 -14.43 12.52 -34.01
C LYS A 712 -15.93 12.44 -34.30
N ASP A 713 -16.44 13.30 -35.19
CA ASP A 713 -17.88 13.40 -35.48
C ASP A 713 -18.52 12.05 -35.89
N GLU A 714 -17.83 11.21 -36.66
CA GLU A 714 -18.33 9.87 -37.04
C GLU A 714 -18.51 8.93 -35.84
N ILE A 715 -17.56 8.95 -34.90
CA ILE A 715 -17.61 8.16 -33.67
C ILE A 715 -18.75 8.66 -32.78
N LEU A 716 -18.86 9.99 -32.59
CA LEU A 716 -19.91 10.60 -31.79
C LEU A 716 -21.31 10.30 -32.34
N GLN A 717 -21.47 10.33 -33.68
CA GLN A 717 -22.73 9.96 -34.32
C GLN A 717 -23.05 8.47 -34.14
N SER A 718 -22.04 7.59 -34.26
CA SER A 718 -22.19 6.15 -34.00
C SER A 718 -22.66 5.86 -32.56
N ILE A 719 -22.03 6.49 -31.56
CA ILE A 719 -22.45 6.38 -30.15
C ILE A 719 -23.92 6.78 -30.01
N ARG A 720 -24.28 7.95 -30.55
CA ARG A 720 -25.63 8.48 -30.46
C ARG A 720 -26.68 7.56 -31.10
N ASP A 721 -26.40 7.05 -32.31
CA ASP A 721 -27.31 6.17 -33.04
C ASP A 721 -27.54 4.85 -32.29
N ARG A 722 -26.51 4.31 -31.65
CA ARG A 722 -26.57 3.08 -30.84
C ARG A 722 -27.28 3.30 -29.51
N LEU A 723 -27.02 4.40 -28.82
CA LEU A 723 -27.77 4.80 -27.61
C LEU A 723 -29.26 5.00 -27.91
N SER A 724 -29.60 5.60 -29.06
CA SER A 724 -30.99 5.76 -29.51
C SER A 724 -31.70 4.42 -29.77
N GLN A 725 -30.92 3.36 -30.06
CA GLN A 725 -31.40 1.99 -30.20
C GLN A 725 -31.42 1.22 -28.86
N LYS A 726 -31.16 1.90 -27.73
CA LYS A 726 -31.10 1.34 -26.37
C LYS A 726 -30.03 0.25 -26.21
N GLU A 727 -28.95 0.34 -26.98
CA GLU A 727 -27.77 -0.49 -26.76
C GLU A 727 -27.05 -0.07 -25.46
N ALA A 728 -26.44 -1.02 -24.75
CA ALA A 728 -25.85 -0.75 -23.44
C ALA A 728 -24.59 0.13 -23.59
N PRO A 729 -24.43 1.19 -22.77
CA PRO A 729 -23.27 2.09 -22.86
C PRO A 729 -21.91 1.38 -22.82
N VAL A 730 -21.78 0.34 -21.99
CA VAL A 730 -20.55 -0.47 -21.87
C VAL A 730 -20.21 -1.18 -23.18
N ASP A 731 -21.20 -1.77 -23.85
CA ASP A 731 -20.98 -2.48 -25.13
C ASP A 731 -20.60 -1.49 -26.24
N ILE A 732 -21.22 -0.30 -26.23
CA ILE A 732 -20.90 0.78 -27.17
C ILE A 732 -19.44 1.21 -27.03
N MET A 733 -18.97 1.47 -25.81
CA MET A 733 -17.60 1.92 -25.58
C MET A 733 -16.57 0.84 -25.86
N LYS A 734 -16.84 -0.43 -25.52
CA LYS A 734 -15.95 -1.55 -25.86
C LYS A 734 -15.70 -1.64 -27.35
N ASP A 735 -16.72 -1.51 -28.17
CA ASP A 735 -16.55 -1.58 -29.63
C ASP A 735 -15.78 -0.39 -30.22
N ILE A 736 -15.80 0.77 -29.55
CA ILE A 736 -15.13 1.99 -30.01
C ILE A 736 -13.68 2.05 -29.54
N ASN A 737 -13.38 1.48 -28.37
CA ASN A 737 -12.10 1.56 -27.69
C ASN A 737 -11.35 0.21 -27.70
N ASP A 738 -11.40 -0.53 -28.82
CA ASP A 738 -10.68 -1.80 -29.05
C ASP A 738 -10.88 -2.84 -27.92
N GLY A 739 -12.11 -2.99 -27.46
CA GLY A 739 -12.53 -3.93 -26.41
C GLY A 739 -12.45 -3.38 -24.98
N ARG A 740 -12.03 -2.13 -24.80
CA ARG A 740 -11.89 -1.49 -23.47
C ARG A 740 -13.10 -0.60 -23.16
N SER A 741 -13.52 -0.55 -21.90
CA SER A 741 -14.50 0.42 -21.42
C SER A 741 -14.13 0.80 -19.99
N LEU A 742 -14.31 2.06 -19.64
CA LEU A 742 -14.14 2.53 -18.28
C LEU A 742 -15.51 2.66 -17.61
N ASP A 743 -15.75 1.88 -16.56
CA ASP A 743 -16.82 2.20 -15.63
C ASP A 743 -16.39 3.39 -14.77
N LEU A 744 -17.03 4.53 -15.00
CA LEU A 744 -16.77 5.81 -14.34
C LEU A 744 -17.89 6.17 -13.37
N THR A 745 -18.75 5.20 -13.03
CA THR A 745 -19.88 5.39 -12.14
C THR A 745 -19.45 5.95 -10.78
N GLY A 746 -20.18 6.98 -10.33
CA GLY A 746 -19.96 7.71 -9.09
C GLY A 746 -18.96 8.86 -9.19
N CYS A 747 -18.24 9.04 -10.30
CA CYS A 747 -17.43 10.24 -10.51
C CYS A 747 -18.30 11.49 -10.61
N THR A 748 -17.76 12.62 -10.16
CA THR A 748 -18.28 13.96 -10.45
C THR A 748 -17.93 14.38 -11.87
N THR A 749 -18.66 15.35 -12.42
CA THR A 749 -18.39 15.89 -13.76
C THR A 749 -16.96 16.45 -13.86
N GLU A 750 -16.44 17.07 -12.80
CA GLU A 750 -15.07 17.60 -12.76
C GLU A 750 -14.00 16.50 -12.89
N GLU A 751 -14.23 15.33 -12.29
CA GLU A 751 -13.30 14.20 -12.34
C GLU A 751 -13.21 13.61 -13.76
N LEU A 752 -14.27 13.74 -14.57
CA LEU A 752 -14.32 13.24 -15.95
C LEU A 752 -13.55 14.12 -16.95
N LEU A 753 -13.23 15.35 -16.59
CA LEU A 753 -12.68 16.34 -17.52
C LEU A 753 -11.32 15.93 -18.07
N TYR A 754 -10.50 15.22 -17.29
CA TYR A 754 -9.23 14.67 -17.80
C TYR A 754 -9.49 13.71 -18.97
N ILE A 755 -10.41 12.76 -18.82
CA ILE A 755 -10.73 11.77 -19.86
C ILE A 755 -11.20 12.46 -21.14
N ILE A 756 -12.10 13.43 -20.99
CA ILE A 756 -12.58 14.25 -22.11
C ILE A 756 -11.43 14.99 -22.79
N SER A 757 -10.49 15.54 -22.00
CA SER A 757 -9.32 16.27 -22.53
C SER A 757 -8.34 15.40 -23.33
N GLN A 758 -8.35 14.07 -23.08
CA GLN A 758 -7.62 13.09 -23.88
C GLN A 758 -8.36 12.71 -25.18
N GLY A 759 -9.41 13.45 -25.54
CA GLY A 759 -10.20 13.22 -26.74
C GLY A 759 -11.15 12.02 -26.65
N ARG A 760 -11.48 11.55 -25.44
CA ARG A 760 -12.35 10.39 -25.21
C ARG A 760 -13.73 10.86 -24.74
N PRO A 761 -14.81 10.65 -25.52
CA PRO A 761 -16.15 11.05 -25.09
C PRO A 761 -16.63 10.16 -23.94
N VAL A 762 -17.50 10.69 -23.08
CA VAL A 762 -18.08 9.95 -21.95
C VAL A 762 -19.59 9.90 -22.11
N ILE A 763 -20.20 8.72 -22.00
CA ILE A 763 -21.65 8.56 -21.96
C ILE A 763 -22.10 8.81 -20.52
N ALA A 764 -23.03 9.74 -20.33
CA ALA A 764 -23.66 10.03 -19.05
C ALA A 764 -25.14 9.62 -19.09
N MET A 765 -25.55 8.77 -18.17
CA MET A 765 -26.95 8.34 -18.07
C MET A 765 -27.72 9.35 -17.22
N LEU A 766 -28.81 9.90 -17.75
CA LEU A 766 -29.72 10.77 -17.00
C LEU A 766 -30.70 9.96 -16.16
N ASP A 767 -31.17 8.84 -16.73
CA ASP A 767 -32.03 7.85 -16.10
C ASP A 767 -31.85 6.50 -16.83
N THR A 768 -32.78 5.57 -16.64
CA THR A 768 -32.73 4.23 -17.26
C THR A 768 -32.95 4.20 -18.77
N GLU A 769 -33.46 5.28 -19.37
CA GLU A 769 -33.81 5.36 -20.80
C GLU A 769 -33.08 6.49 -21.54
N ASN A 770 -32.67 7.55 -20.85
CA ASN A 770 -32.12 8.77 -21.44
C ASN A 770 -30.62 8.91 -21.11
N ALA A 771 -29.84 9.29 -22.12
CA ALA A 771 -28.40 9.48 -22.02
C ALA A 771 -27.95 10.73 -22.78
N VAL A 772 -26.79 11.25 -22.41
CA VAL A 772 -26.07 12.32 -23.12
C VAL A 772 -24.61 11.92 -23.33
N ILE A 773 -23.93 12.55 -24.30
CA ILE A 773 -22.52 12.28 -24.59
C ILE A 773 -21.70 13.51 -24.25
N LEU A 774 -20.89 13.45 -23.19
CA LEU A 774 -19.98 14.53 -22.80
C LEU A 774 -18.80 14.57 -23.79
N ILE A 775 -18.58 15.75 -24.39
CA ILE A 775 -17.62 15.93 -25.48
C ILE A 775 -16.66 17.12 -25.29
N GLY A 776 -16.85 17.91 -24.26
CA GLY A 776 -16.00 19.08 -24.01
C GLY A 776 -16.35 19.78 -22.72
N TYR A 777 -15.59 20.82 -22.41
CA TYR A 777 -15.77 21.65 -21.22
C TYR A 777 -15.05 23.00 -21.38
N ASN A 778 -15.44 23.97 -20.55
CA ASN A 778 -14.73 25.22 -20.32
C ASN A 778 -14.37 25.35 -18.83
N GLU A 779 -14.14 26.53 -18.27
CA GLU A 779 -13.79 26.64 -16.84
C GLU A 779 -14.96 26.29 -15.88
N ALA A 780 -16.21 26.44 -16.32
CA ALA A 780 -17.40 26.29 -15.46
C ALA A 780 -18.43 25.27 -15.99
N ASP A 781 -18.44 25.03 -17.29
CA ASP A 781 -19.47 24.23 -17.95
C ASP A 781 -18.89 22.98 -18.63
N VAL A 782 -19.68 21.91 -18.65
CA VAL A 782 -19.50 20.75 -19.51
C VAL A 782 -20.38 20.88 -20.75
N ILE A 783 -19.84 20.46 -21.89
CA ILE A 783 -20.50 20.45 -23.19
C ILE A 783 -20.86 19.01 -23.54
N TYR A 784 -22.12 18.76 -23.84
CA TYR A 784 -22.63 17.44 -24.21
C TYR A 784 -23.49 17.46 -25.48
N ILE A 785 -23.62 16.30 -26.12
CA ILE A 785 -24.59 16.03 -27.19
C ILE A 785 -25.79 15.34 -26.56
N ASP A 786 -26.97 15.94 -26.69
CA ASP A 786 -28.23 15.31 -26.30
C ASP A 786 -28.59 14.18 -27.27
N VAL A 787 -28.79 12.96 -26.78
CA VAL A 787 -29.01 11.80 -27.67
C VAL A 787 -30.29 11.95 -28.49
N ALA A 788 -31.37 12.46 -27.88
CA ALA A 788 -32.68 12.59 -28.52
C ALA A 788 -32.68 13.63 -29.65
N SER A 789 -32.24 14.86 -29.36
CA SER A 789 -32.25 16.00 -30.29
C SER A 789 -31.00 16.07 -31.18
N GLY A 790 -29.83 15.68 -30.65
CA GLY A 790 -28.53 15.85 -31.30
C GLY A 790 -27.91 17.22 -31.13
N GLU A 791 -28.55 18.08 -30.35
CA GLU A 791 -28.04 19.42 -30.08
C GLU A 791 -26.83 19.35 -29.14
N ARG A 792 -25.87 20.26 -29.36
CA ARG A 792 -24.76 20.48 -28.44
C ARG A 792 -25.20 21.50 -27.38
N ILE A 793 -25.20 21.10 -26.12
CA ILE A 793 -25.67 21.89 -25.00
C ILE A 793 -24.51 22.07 -24.00
N SER A 794 -24.43 23.25 -23.39
CA SER A 794 -23.47 23.58 -22.34
C SER A 794 -24.23 23.79 -21.04
N VAL A 795 -23.80 23.14 -19.96
CA VAL A 795 -24.38 23.31 -18.61
C VAL A 795 -23.28 23.36 -17.56
N PRO A 796 -23.49 24.06 -16.43
CA PRO A 796 -22.55 24.01 -15.30
C PRO A 796 -22.31 22.59 -14.80
N TYR A 797 -21.11 22.32 -14.26
CA TYR A 797 -20.76 21.00 -13.71
C TYR A 797 -21.76 20.48 -12.68
N GLU A 798 -22.11 21.31 -11.70
CA GLU A 798 -23.10 20.95 -10.68
C GLU A 798 -24.47 20.60 -11.27
N GLN A 799 -24.85 21.24 -12.38
CA GLN A 799 -26.10 20.93 -13.06
C GLN A 799 -26.02 19.56 -13.74
N MET A 800 -24.90 19.22 -14.38
CA MET A 800 -24.71 17.87 -14.93
C MET A 800 -24.73 16.80 -13.83
N ASP A 801 -24.07 17.05 -12.70
CA ASP A 801 -24.09 16.12 -11.57
C ASP A 801 -25.51 15.90 -11.03
N GLN A 802 -26.32 16.96 -10.96
CA GLN A 802 -27.74 16.84 -10.60
C GLN A 802 -28.55 16.07 -11.65
N MET A 803 -28.27 16.29 -12.94
CA MET A 803 -28.97 15.61 -14.04
C MET A 803 -28.71 14.10 -14.05
N THR A 804 -27.56 13.63 -13.56
CA THR A 804 -27.21 12.20 -13.52
C THR A 804 -27.49 11.54 -12.16
N GLN A 805 -27.90 12.28 -11.12
CA GLN A 805 -28.27 11.69 -9.84
C GLN A 805 -29.37 10.62 -9.97
N GLY A 806 -30.32 10.81 -10.90
CA GLY A 806 -31.40 9.86 -11.16
C GLY A 806 -30.94 8.49 -11.67
N SER A 807 -29.74 8.41 -12.26
CA SER A 807 -29.11 7.15 -12.66
C SER A 807 -28.17 6.58 -11.59
N GLY A 808 -27.96 7.28 -10.48
CA GLY A 808 -26.89 6.98 -9.53
C GLY A 808 -25.51 7.46 -10.01
N SER A 809 -25.46 8.55 -10.79
CA SER A 809 -24.23 9.13 -11.35
C SER A 809 -23.46 8.14 -12.22
N THR A 810 -24.19 7.49 -13.13
CA THR A 810 -23.62 6.51 -14.05
C THR A 810 -22.94 7.17 -15.24
N TYR A 811 -21.66 6.84 -15.42
CA TYR A 811 -20.83 7.32 -16.52
C TYR A 811 -20.02 6.16 -17.11
N VAL A 812 -19.87 6.13 -18.45
CA VAL A 812 -19.09 5.11 -19.16
C VAL A 812 -18.18 5.79 -20.20
N GLY A 813 -16.89 5.47 -20.17
CA GLY A 813 -15.84 6.09 -21.01
C GLY A 813 -15.07 5.13 -21.91
#